data_AF-A0A356KR07-F1
#
_entry.id   AF-A0A356KR07-F1
#
_cell.length_a   1.000
_cell.length_b   1.000
_cell.length_c   1.000
_cell.angle_alpha   90.00
_cell.angle_beta   90.00
_cell.angle_gamma   90.00
#
_symmetry.space_group_name_H-M   'P 1'
#
loop_
_entity.id
_entity.type
_entity.pdbx_description
1 polymer ?
#
loop_
_entity_poly.entity_id
_entity_poly.type
_entity_poly.pdbx_seq_one_letter_code
_entity_poly.pdbx_strand_id
1 'polypeptide(L)'
;MSARTYRAVIVGAGFSGICAALALRRAGVEDALLIEKGATFGGTWRENTYPGCACDVPSHVYSLSFAPHDWSRVFAEQGEIQAYVQRVAREHQLASQTRFGVELQAARWREAEARWELETSAGPLRCQSLILATGPLHAPRLPELPGLETFAGQAWHSARWPREADLVGKRVAVVGTGSSAIQLVPRLQREVAQLSVFQRTAPWVLPKPDHRYGRLQRLAFRGIPGLRRLYREGIYHGLELLQLAQRRPEVMRRIQRLGSWHLRRQVPDPALREALTPDFVLGCKRLLLSNDYYPALGQPNARLVPRGVARVTPGGLIDAAGEEHACDAIVWATGFRVTDPPVAELVRGAGGETLAERWGGSPRAYQGTCVAGFPNCFVMVGPNTGNGHSSILSVSEAQADYVAQAVSLLARGTRRIEVRRGVEAAYDEEVQAALAGTVWNAGGCSSYYLDRNGRNSTIYPWTTIELRRRLRRLDLADFRCQPRQVKASSPRPLRGLVVAITGAARGIGLATARAFRAGGARVILGDLDGEACERAAAALGPGAHGLRLDVTQPASFAAFLERAEALEGPLDVLVNNAGFGAYLDFVDVDWSRYAGMLQVNMTALTQLMHLFLPKMIERRHGYVMNVASTGAYLPCPTFAVYAATKAYVRNLTEAVGYELRKTGVKAISVNPGPTRTEFMDHANQKLKGLGEAGLMSAATCADIAVRKMLAGRRNVVTGFMNALSMWVMRFIPRAMYPFLADVFMSAGVESVKPAALPAPSESKNLPGS
;
A
#
# COMPACT_ATOMS: atom_id res chain seq x y z
N MET A 1 26.43 -13.73 -16.21
CA MET A 1 26.27 -12.99 -14.94
C MET A 1 24.82 -13.10 -14.51
N SER A 2 24.52 -13.46 -13.25
CA SER A 2 23.15 -13.59 -12.75
C SER A 2 22.46 -12.21 -12.72
N ALA A 3 21.28 -12.07 -13.35
CA ALA A 3 20.53 -10.82 -13.37
C ALA A 3 20.13 -10.40 -11.94
N ARG A 4 20.46 -9.17 -11.54
CA ARG A 4 20.08 -8.61 -10.23
C ARG A 4 18.56 -8.68 -10.08
N THR A 5 18.11 -9.25 -8.96
CA THR A 5 16.68 -9.30 -8.62
C THR A 5 16.32 -8.15 -7.69
N TYR A 6 15.28 -7.40 -8.05
CA TYR A 6 14.70 -6.32 -7.24
C TYR A 6 13.43 -6.77 -6.51
N ARG A 7 13.06 -6.08 -5.44
CA ARG A 7 11.74 -6.28 -4.81
C ARG A 7 10.62 -5.79 -5.71
N ALA A 8 10.81 -4.62 -6.30
CA ALA A 8 9.86 -4.01 -7.22
C ALA A 8 10.58 -3.37 -8.41
N VAL A 9 9.98 -3.48 -9.60
CA VAL A 9 10.36 -2.65 -10.76
C VAL A 9 9.15 -1.82 -11.16
N ILE A 10 9.34 -0.51 -11.26
CA ILE A 10 8.35 0.48 -11.69
C ILE A 10 8.68 0.89 -13.12
N VAL A 11 7.71 0.80 -14.02
CA VAL A 11 7.89 1.12 -15.44
C VAL A 11 7.23 2.47 -15.74
N GLY A 12 8.03 3.51 -15.94
CA GLY A 12 7.62 4.88 -16.24
C GLY A 12 7.98 5.88 -15.13
N ALA A 13 8.53 7.05 -15.52
CA ALA A 13 8.95 8.15 -14.64
C ALA A 13 8.02 9.37 -14.70
N GLY A 14 6.74 9.15 -14.98
CA GLY A 14 5.69 10.15 -14.81
C GLY A 14 5.24 10.28 -13.34
N PHE A 15 4.19 11.07 -13.09
CA PHE A 15 3.63 11.24 -11.75
C PHE A 15 3.27 9.91 -11.07
N SER A 16 2.64 8.98 -11.77
CA SER A 16 2.24 7.69 -11.19
C SER A 16 3.44 6.85 -10.74
N GLY A 17 4.54 6.85 -11.51
CA GLY A 17 5.78 6.17 -11.14
C GLY A 17 6.48 6.82 -9.96
N ILE A 18 6.50 8.16 -9.93
CA ILE A 18 7.00 8.95 -8.79
C ILE A 18 6.18 8.65 -7.52
N CYS A 19 4.85 8.66 -7.60
CA CYS A 19 3.98 8.29 -6.48
C CYS A 19 4.28 6.88 -5.98
N ALA A 20 4.38 5.90 -6.89
CA ALA A 20 4.70 4.52 -6.53
C ALA A 20 6.05 4.40 -5.83
N ALA A 21 7.11 5.01 -6.37
CA ALA A 21 8.45 4.99 -5.76
C ALA A 21 8.47 5.61 -4.36
N LEU A 22 7.79 6.75 -4.18
CA LEU A 22 7.68 7.41 -2.88
C LEU A 22 6.87 6.61 -1.87
N ALA A 23 5.75 6.01 -2.29
CA ALA A 23 4.92 5.17 -1.44
C ALA A 23 5.67 3.90 -0.98
N LEU A 24 6.40 3.24 -1.90
CA LEU A 24 7.26 2.10 -1.56
C LEU A 24 8.35 2.49 -0.55
N ARG A 25 9.01 3.63 -0.75
CA ARG A 25 10.02 4.12 0.19
C ARG A 25 9.42 4.41 1.57
N ARG A 26 8.26 5.06 1.65
CA ARG A 26 7.53 5.28 2.91
C ARG A 26 7.17 3.97 3.61
N ALA A 27 6.92 2.92 2.85
CA ALA A 27 6.62 1.58 3.36
C ALA A 27 7.87 0.76 3.74
N GLY A 28 9.08 1.31 3.59
CA GLY A 28 10.34 0.64 3.91
C GLY A 28 10.82 -0.36 2.85
N VAL A 29 10.35 -0.22 1.61
CA VAL A 29 10.79 -1.04 0.46
C VAL A 29 11.86 -0.26 -0.30
N GLU A 30 13.13 -0.47 0.06
CA GLU A 30 14.27 0.27 -0.52
C GLU A 30 14.81 -0.36 -1.81
N ASP A 31 14.59 -1.65 -2.03
CA ASP A 31 15.04 -2.37 -3.23
C ASP A 31 14.01 -2.27 -4.37
N ALA A 32 13.68 -1.04 -4.75
CA ALA A 32 12.79 -0.72 -5.87
C ALA A 32 13.57 0.01 -6.97
N LEU A 33 13.42 -0.45 -8.22
CA LEU A 33 14.03 0.17 -9.39
C LEU A 33 12.96 0.81 -10.26
N LEU A 34 13.14 2.08 -10.64
CA LEU A 34 12.32 2.73 -11.64
C LEU A 34 13.05 2.73 -12.99
N ILE A 35 12.36 2.33 -14.07
CA ILE A 35 12.89 2.37 -15.43
C ILE A 35 12.05 3.30 -16.30
N GLU A 36 12.70 4.08 -17.16
CA GLU A 36 12.06 5.05 -18.03
C GLU A 36 12.79 5.11 -19.37
N LYS A 37 12.03 5.08 -20.46
CA LYS A 37 12.59 5.16 -21.81
C LYS A 37 13.05 6.56 -22.19
N GLY A 38 12.41 7.59 -21.65
CA GLY A 38 12.84 8.98 -21.80
C GLY A 38 14.10 9.32 -21.00
N ALA A 39 14.64 10.51 -21.26
CA ALA A 39 15.88 10.99 -20.64
C ALA A 39 15.70 11.63 -19.25
N THR A 40 14.46 11.90 -18.82
CA THR A 40 14.16 12.59 -17.55
C THR A 40 12.78 12.21 -17.03
N PHE A 41 12.50 12.50 -15.75
CA PHE A 41 11.16 12.51 -15.18
C PHE A 41 10.21 13.43 -15.95
N GLY A 42 8.92 13.09 -15.97
CA GLY A 42 7.85 13.98 -16.46
C GLY A 42 6.69 13.27 -17.16
N GLY A 43 6.94 12.13 -17.80
CA GLY A 43 5.92 11.39 -18.54
C GLY A 43 5.22 12.29 -19.58
N THR A 44 3.90 12.43 -19.48
CA THR A 44 3.08 13.29 -20.37
C THR A 44 3.65 14.69 -20.55
N TRP A 45 4.14 15.32 -19.46
CA TRP A 45 4.66 16.69 -19.51
C TRP A 45 6.06 16.79 -20.11
N ARG A 46 6.80 15.68 -20.19
CA ARG A 46 8.05 15.63 -20.95
C ARG A 46 7.79 15.47 -22.45
N GLU A 47 6.80 14.66 -22.81
CA GLU A 47 6.53 14.28 -24.22
C GLU A 47 5.74 15.35 -24.99
N ASN A 48 4.81 16.04 -24.33
CA ASN A 48 3.90 16.99 -25.00
C ASN A 48 4.42 18.42 -24.85
N THR A 49 5.17 18.89 -25.84
CA THR A 49 5.78 20.24 -25.84
C THR A 49 5.19 21.18 -26.90
N TYR A 50 4.01 20.86 -27.44
CA TYR A 50 3.35 21.69 -28.44
C TYR A 50 2.93 23.07 -27.86
N PRO A 51 2.84 24.12 -28.71
CA PRO A 51 2.47 25.46 -28.26
C PRO A 51 1.12 25.50 -27.54
N GLY A 52 1.09 26.14 -26.38
CA GLY A 52 -0.14 26.28 -25.59
C GLY A 52 -0.49 25.06 -24.72
N CYS A 53 0.34 24.01 -24.70
CA CYS A 53 0.11 22.84 -23.86
C CYS A 53 -0.04 23.24 -22.38
N ALA A 54 -1.20 22.94 -21.79
CA ALA A 54 -1.54 23.29 -20.42
C ALA A 54 -2.47 22.26 -19.78
N CYS A 55 -2.50 22.23 -18.45
CA CYS A 55 -3.45 21.41 -17.72
C CYS A 55 -4.87 21.96 -17.83
N ASP A 56 -5.85 21.07 -17.86
CA ASP A 56 -7.28 21.38 -17.82
C ASP A 56 -7.87 21.29 -16.40
N VAL A 57 -7.05 20.91 -15.42
CA VAL A 57 -7.38 20.92 -13.99
C VAL A 57 -6.64 22.07 -13.32
N PRO A 58 -7.27 22.81 -12.39
CA PRO A 58 -6.58 23.87 -11.67
C PRO A 58 -5.31 23.40 -10.95
N SER A 59 -4.22 24.15 -11.08
CA SER A 59 -2.86 23.78 -10.67
C SER A 59 -2.75 23.38 -9.20
N HIS A 60 -3.52 24.04 -8.33
CA HIS A 60 -3.57 23.72 -6.90
C HIS A 60 -4.10 22.33 -6.59
N VAL A 61 -4.92 21.73 -7.47
CA VAL A 61 -5.42 20.35 -7.38
C VAL A 61 -4.60 19.40 -8.27
N TYR A 62 -4.08 19.89 -9.39
CA TYR A 62 -3.08 19.20 -10.21
C TYR A 62 -1.66 19.32 -9.62
N SER A 63 -1.56 19.04 -8.32
CA SER A 63 -0.29 18.88 -7.61
C SER A 63 -0.40 17.70 -6.62
N LEU A 64 0.73 17.09 -6.28
CA LEU A 64 0.79 16.08 -5.23
C LEU A 64 0.41 16.71 -3.89
N SER A 65 -0.40 16.01 -3.11
CA SER A 65 -1.00 16.50 -1.87
C SER A 65 0.05 16.83 -0.80
N PHE A 66 1.18 16.13 -0.83
CA PHE A 66 2.30 16.29 0.09
C PHE A 66 3.43 17.18 -0.44
N ALA A 67 3.38 17.60 -1.71
CA ALA A 67 4.41 18.44 -2.33
C ALA A 67 3.79 19.69 -2.96
N PRO A 68 3.35 20.66 -2.15
CA PRO A 68 2.72 21.86 -2.67
C PRO A 68 3.70 22.71 -3.50
N HIS A 69 3.15 23.62 -4.31
CA HIS A 69 3.92 24.49 -5.19
C HIS A 69 3.33 25.91 -5.24
N ASP A 70 4.17 26.89 -5.58
CA ASP A 70 3.77 28.28 -5.79
C ASP A 70 3.43 28.51 -7.27
N TRP A 71 2.22 28.13 -7.65
CA TRP A 71 1.79 28.19 -9.04
C TRP A 71 1.65 29.63 -9.54
N SER A 72 2.02 29.87 -10.78
CA SER A 72 1.96 31.19 -11.43
C SER A 72 0.55 31.55 -11.94
N ARG A 73 -0.27 30.54 -12.21
CA ARG A 73 -1.58 30.65 -12.90
C ARG A 73 -2.54 29.56 -12.43
N VAL A 74 -3.85 29.81 -12.56
CA VAL A 74 -4.91 28.82 -12.23
C VAL A 74 -4.74 27.53 -13.03
N PHE A 75 -4.43 27.59 -14.32
CA PHE A 75 -4.13 26.43 -15.15
C PHE A 75 -2.69 26.51 -15.67
N ALA A 76 -1.78 25.81 -15.01
CA ALA A 76 -0.36 25.86 -15.34
C ALA A 76 -0.07 25.29 -16.74
N GLU A 77 0.86 25.96 -17.43
CA GLU A 77 1.39 25.53 -18.71
C GLU A 77 2.40 24.40 -18.52
N GLN A 78 2.66 23.63 -19.57
CA GLN A 78 3.48 22.42 -19.52
C GLN A 78 4.86 22.67 -18.88
N GLY A 79 5.54 23.77 -19.21
CA GLY A 79 6.88 24.07 -18.69
C GLY A 79 6.92 24.18 -17.16
N GLU A 80 5.91 24.81 -16.56
CA GLU A 80 5.82 24.95 -15.09
C GLU A 80 5.55 23.60 -14.43
N ILE A 81 4.68 22.77 -15.02
CA ILE A 81 4.37 21.43 -14.51
C ILE A 81 5.58 20.49 -14.65
N GLN A 82 6.32 20.58 -15.76
CA GLN A 82 7.55 19.84 -15.99
C GLN A 82 8.64 20.24 -14.98
N ALA A 83 8.77 21.53 -14.67
CA ALA A 83 9.67 22.00 -13.62
C ALA A 83 9.23 21.50 -12.23
N TYR A 84 7.93 21.50 -11.96
CA TYR A 84 7.35 20.98 -10.71
C TYR A 84 7.67 19.50 -10.49
N VAL A 85 7.39 18.63 -11.46
CA VAL A 85 7.63 17.19 -11.33
C VAL A 85 9.13 16.87 -11.19
N GLN A 86 9.99 17.58 -11.92
CA GLN A 86 11.45 17.44 -11.76
C GLN A 86 11.94 17.91 -10.39
N ARG A 87 11.38 19.00 -9.85
CA ARG A 87 11.69 19.47 -8.50
C ARG A 87 11.34 18.41 -7.46
N VAL A 88 10.13 17.86 -7.52
CA VAL A 88 9.71 16.78 -6.60
C VAL A 88 10.67 15.60 -6.68
N ALA A 89 11.03 15.16 -7.90
CA ALA A 89 11.96 14.05 -8.07
C ALA A 89 13.35 14.34 -7.49
N ARG A 90 13.85 15.57 -7.61
CA ARG A 90 15.13 16.02 -7.01
C ARG A 90 15.07 16.08 -5.49
N GLU A 91 14.03 16.70 -4.91
CA GLU A 91 13.84 16.82 -3.45
C GLU A 91 13.80 15.45 -2.76
N HIS A 92 13.27 14.44 -3.45
CA HIS A 92 13.23 13.07 -2.96
C HIS A 92 14.38 12.18 -3.46
N GLN A 93 15.37 12.74 -4.19
CA GLN A 93 16.54 12.03 -4.69
C GLN A 93 16.22 10.77 -5.52
N LEU A 94 15.14 10.81 -6.32
CA LEU A 94 14.68 9.63 -7.06
C LEU A 94 15.61 9.20 -8.20
N ALA A 95 16.54 10.08 -8.62
CA ALA A 95 17.48 9.78 -9.69
C ALA A 95 18.39 8.58 -9.36
N SER A 96 18.77 8.38 -8.09
CA SER A 96 19.64 7.27 -7.68
C SER A 96 19.00 5.88 -7.83
N GLN A 97 17.67 5.82 -7.87
CA GLN A 97 16.88 4.59 -8.05
C GLN A 97 16.18 4.53 -9.42
N THR A 98 16.56 5.39 -10.36
CA THR A 98 15.96 5.48 -11.69
C THR A 98 16.98 5.20 -12.79
N ARG A 99 16.61 4.39 -13.78
CA ARG A 99 17.37 4.20 -15.01
C ARG A 99 16.61 4.81 -16.19
N PHE A 100 17.18 5.88 -16.73
CA PHE A 100 16.69 6.55 -17.95
C PHE A 100 17.23 5.88 -19.21
N GLY A 101 16.57 6.08 -20.35
CA GLY A 101 16.91 5.41 -21.61
C GLY A 101 16.65 3.90 -21.61
N VAL A 102 15.91 3.38 -20.62
CA VAL A 102 15.61 1.95 -20.49
C VAL A 102 14.15 1.69 -20.79
N GLU A 103 13.90 1.05 -21.94
CA GLU A 103 12.56 0.65 -22.38
C GLU A 103 12.29 -0.81 -21.99
N LEU A 104 11.10 -1.08 -21.46
CA LEU A 104 10.61 -2.44 -21.27
C LEU A 104 10.20 -3.02 -22.63
N GLN A 105 10.74 -4.19 -22.97
CA GLN A 105 10.47 -4.88 -24.24
C GLN A 105 9.62 -6.13 -24.04
N ALA A 106 9.79 -6.84 -22.91
CA ALA A 106 8.91 -7.94 -22.53
C ALA A 106 8.91 -8.14 -21.02
N ALA A 107 7.82 -8.67 -20.47
CA ALA A 107 7.72 -9.08 -19.08
C ALA A 107 6.98 -10.41 -19.00
N ARG A 108 7.54 -11.40 -18.30
CA ARG A 108 6.90 -12.71 -18.14
C ARG A 108 6.93 -13.16 -16.68
N TRP A 109 5.79 -13.67 -16.22
CA TRP A 109 5.72 -14.31 -14.91
C TRP A 109 6.39 -15.69 -14.93
N ARG A 110 7.22 -15.96 -13.93
CA ARG A 110 7.84 -17.26 -13.69
C ARG A 110 7.23 -17.89 -12.44
N GLU A 111 6.34 -18.85 -12.67
CA GLU A 111 5.57 -19.53 -11.62
C GLU A 111 6.48 -20.20 -10.57
N ALA A 112 7.52 -20.92 -11.01
CA ALA A 112 8.44 -21.63 -10.13
C ALA A 112 9.21 -20.70 -9.17
N GLU A 113 9.52 -19.48 -9.60
CA GLU A 113 10.29 -18.50 -8.82
C GLU A 113 9.39 -17.49 -8.09
N ALA A 114 8.10 -17.44 -8.43
CA ALA A 114 7.15 -16.40 -8.05
C ALA A 114 7.69 -14.98 -8.31
N ARG A 115 8.24 -14.78 -9.52
CA ARG A 115 8.92 -13.54 -9.94
C ARG A 115 8.60 -13.20 -11.39
N TRP A 116 8.77 -11.94 -11.72
CA TRP A 116 8.78 -11.41 -13.08
C TRP A 116 10.20 -11.42 -13.64
N GLU A 117 10.34 -11.92 -14.86
CA GLU A 117 11.51 -11.70 -15.71
C GLU A 117 11.18 -10.62 -16.73
N LEU A 118 12.04 -9.61 -16.82
CA LEU A 118 11.88 -8.46 -17.69
C LEU A 118 13.02 -8.42 -18.70
N GLU A 119 12.67 -8.21 -19.96
CA GLU A 119 13.61 -7.88 -21.03
C GLU A 119 13.54 -6.38 -21.27
N THR A 120 14.70 -5.72 -21.28
CA THR A 120 14.79 -4.27 -21.48
C THR A 120 15.87 -3.93 -22.49
N SER A 121 15.83 -2.72 -23.04
CA SER A 121 16.87 -2.21 -23.95
C SER A 121 18.28 -2.19 -23.34
N ALA A 122 18.41 -2.26 -22.01
CA ALA A 122 19.68 -2.28 -21.28
C ALA A 122 20.00 -3.65 -20.65
N GLY A 123 19.34 -4.72 -21.12
CA GLY A 123 19.55 -6.09 -20.65
C GLY A 123 18.46 -6.60 -19.69
N PRO A 124 18.58 -7.86 -19.22
CA PRO A 124 17.53 -8.52 -18.44
C PRO A 124 17.49 -8.04 -16.99
N LEU A 125 16.28 -7.92 -16.45
CA LEU A 125 16.01 -7.63 -15.04
C LEU A 125 15.08 -8.69 -14.44
N ARG A 126 15.12 -8.85 -13.12
CA ARG A 126 14.18 -9.70 -12.38
C ARG A 126 13.55 -8.90 -11.25
N CYS A 127 12.26 -9.11 -10.98
CA CYS A 127 11.63 -8.52 -9.82
C CYS A 127 10.55 -9.41 -9.20
N GLN A 128 10.25 -9.22 -7.92
CA GLN A 128 9.09 -9.89 -7.31
C GLN A 128 7.78 -9.20 -7.68
N SER A 129 7.77 -7.87 -7.73
CA SER A 129 6.61 -7.03 -8.05
C SER A 129 6.87 -6.18 -9.29
N LEU A 130 5.91 -6.14 -10.20
CA LEU A 130 5.95 -5.30 -11.40
C LEU A 130 4.88 -4.22 -11.28
N ILE A 131 5.27 -2.95 -11.40
CA ILE A 131 4.35 -1.81 -11.31
C ILE A 131 4.37 -1.08 -12.65
N LEU A 132 3.28 -1.18 -13.40
CA LEU A 132 3.13 -0.56 -14.71
C LEU A 132 2.60 0.86 -14.52
N ALA A 133 3.48 1.85 -14.61
CA ALA A 133 3.18 3.28 -14.49
C ALA A 133 3.41 4.04 -15.81
N THR A 134 3.09 3.37 -16.92
CA THR A 134 3.33 3.86 -18.29
C THR A 134 2.37 4.97 -18.72
N GLY A 135 1.22 5.08 -18.04
CA GLY A 135 0.20 6.09 -18.30
C GLY A 135 -0.66 5.79 -19.54
N PRO A 136 -1.96 6.13 -19.52
CA PRO A 136 -2.90 5.77 -20.60
C PRO A 136 -2.77 6.63 -21.88
N LEU A 137 -2.11 7.79 -21.81
CA LEU A 137 -2.05 8.79 -22.90
C LEU A 137 -0.61 9.04 -23.34
N HIS A 138 0.09 7.99 -23.77
CA HIS A 138 1.51 8.08 -24.15
C HIS A 138 1.82 7.59 -25.57
N ALA A 139 0.97 6.75 -26.16
CA ALA A 139 1.14 6.19 -27.50
C ALA A 139 0.26 6.95 -28.50
N PRO A 140 0.83 7.84 -29.34
CA PRO A 140 0.08 8.59 -30.33
C PRO A 140 -0.71 7.68 -31.27
N ARG A 141 -1.90 8.12 -31.66
CA ARG A 141 -2.69 7.44 -32.69
C ARG A 141 -2.60 8.25 -33.99
N LEU A 142 -1.74 7.82 -34.90
CA LEU A 142 -1.75 8.35 -36.26
C LEU A 142 -2.97 7.80 -37.01
N PRO A 143 -3.63 8.61 -37.84
CA PRO A 143 -4.72 8.12 -38.67
C PRO A 143 -4.14 7.25 -39.81
N GLU A 144 -4.82 6.14 -40.10
CA GLU A 144 -4.52 5.31 -41.26
C GLU A 144 -5.18 5.95 -42.48
N LEU A 145 -4.41 6.76 -43.22
CA LEU A 145 -4.87 7.48 -44.41
C LEU A 145 -4.03 7.09 -45.63
N PRO A 146 -4.65 6.80 -46.78
CA PRO A 146 -3.91 6.60 -48.02
C PRO A 146 -3.04 7.81 -48.39
N GLY A 147 -1.83 7.58 -48.88
CA GLY A 147 -0.92 8.62 -49.37
C GLY A 147 -0.17 9.39 -48.28
N LEU A 148 -0.26 8.98 -47.01
CA LEU A 148 0.40 9.65 -45.88
C LEU A 148 1.93 9.73 -46.07
N GLU A 149 2.52 8.70 -46.64
CA GLU A 149 3.94 8.57 -46.99
C GLU A 149 4.37 9.46 -48.17
N THR A 150 3.42 9.96 -48.97
CA THR A 150 3.70 10.75 -50.18
C THR A 150 3.72 12.26 -49.94
N PHE A 151 3.33 12.71 -48.75
CA PHE A 151 3.28 14.14 -48.41
C PHE A 151 4.69 14.75 -48.49
N ALA A 152 4.85 15.79 -49.30
CA ALA A 152 6.15 16.45 -49.50
C ALA A 152 6.49 17.43 -48.36
N GLY A 153 5.49 17.86 -47.59
CA GLY A 153 5.64 18.79 -46.47
C GLY A 153 6.01 18.11 -45.16
N GLN A 154 5.97 18.89 -44.07
CA GLN A 154 6.31 18.37 -42.74
C GLN A 154 5.07 17.85 -42.01
N ALA A 155 5.12 16.64 -41.44
CA ALA A 155 3.99 16.08 -40.71
C ALA A 155 4.41 15.46 -39.38
N TRP A 156 3.71 15.79 -38.29
CA TRP A 156 3.96 15.21 -36.97
C TRP A 156 2.71 15.17 -36.10
N HIS A 157 2.73 14.30 -35.09
CA HIS A 157 1.70 14.25 -34.07
C HIS A 157 1.97 15.28 -32.96
N SER A 158 0.91 15.85 -32.35
CA SER A 158 1.05 16.89 -31.31
C SER A 158 1.95 16.46 -30.14
N ALA A 159 1.95 15.17 -29.80
CA ALA A 159 2.78 14.56 -28.74
C ALA A 159 4.24 14.26 -29.14
N ARG A 160 4.65 14.64 -30.35
CA ARG A 160 5.99 14.46 -30.92
C ARG A 160 6.44 15.79 -31.55
N TRP A 161 6.20 16.88 -30.84
CA TRP A 161 6.45 18.22 -31.34
C TRP A 161 7.96 18.45 -31.56
N PRO A 162 8.41 18.75 -32.80
CA PRO A 162 9.82 19.02 -33.07
C PRO A 162 10.29 20.29 -32.34
N ARG A 163 11.54 20.30 -31.87
CA ARG A 163 12.12 21.47 -31.19
C ARG A 163 12.29 22.67 -32.12
N GLU A 164 12.57 22.39 -33.39
CA GLU A 164 12.85 23.37 -34.45
C GLU A 164 11.67 23.50 -35.43
N ALA A 165 10.44 23.28 -34.94
CA ALA A 165 9.24 23.41 -35.76
C ALA A 165 9.05 24.88 -36.16
N ASP A 166 9.38 25.22 -37.41
CA ASP A 166 9.08 26.52 -38.01
C ASP A 166 7.81 26.43 -38.85
N LEU A 167 6.76 27.08 -38.38
CA LEU A 167 5.45 27.17 -39.03
C LEU A 167 5.10 28.61 -39.45
N VAL A 168 6.00 29.58 -39.22
CA VAL A 168 5.72 30.99 -39.47
C VAL A 168 5.50 31.21 -40.97
N GLY A 169 4.38 31.85 -41.32
CA GLY A 169 4.04 32.13 -42.72
C GLY A 169 3.70 30.91 -43.58
N LYS A 170 3.62 29.70 -43.00
CA LYS A 170 3.24 28.48 -43.74
C LYS A 170 1.73 28.27 -43.78
N ARG A 171 1.26 27.42 -44.69
CA ARG A 171 -0.10 26.87 -44.70
C ARG A 171 -0.10 25.60 -43.88
N VAL A 172 -0.88 25.55 -42.80
CA VAL A 172 -0.85 24.45 -41.84
C VAL A 172 -2.23 23.80 -41.74
N ALA A 173 -2.26 22.47 -41.85
CA ALA A 173 -3.44 21.67 -41.58
C ALA A 173 -3.38 21.05 -40.17
N VAL A 174 -4.42 21.24 -39.37
CA VAL A 174 -4.58 20.57 -38.07
C VAL A 174 -5.71 19.55 -38.20
N VAL A 175 -5.40 18.28 -37.95
CA VAL A 175 -6.38 17.19 -38.06
C VAL A 175 -6.81 16.73 -36.66
N GLY A 176 -8.08 16.91 -36.35
CA GLY A 176 -8.67 16.62 -35.06
C GLY A 176 -8.93 17.88 -34.21
N THR A 177 -9.98 17.83 -33.40
CA THR A 177 -10.47 18.96 -32.58
C THR A 177 -10.56 18.60 -31.09
N GLY A 178 -9.71 17.68 -30.63
CA GLY A 178 -9.65 17.29 -29.22
C GLY A 178 -8.92 18.30 -28.32
N SER A 179 -8.55 17.89 -27.11
CA SER A 179 -7.86 18.72 -26.12
C SER A 179 -6.57 19.36 -26.64
N SER A 180 -5.75 18.62 -27.42
CA SER A 180 -4.52 19.19 -27.99
C SER A 180 -4.84 20.31 -28.99
N ALA A 181 -5.84 20.10 -29.85
CA ALA A 181 -6.23 21.03 -30.89
C ALA A 181 -6.73 22.37 -30.31
N ILE A 182 -7.60 22.32 -29.30
CA ILE A 182 -8.15 23.54 -28.69
C ILE A 182 -7.09 24.43 -28.01
N GLN A 183 -5.93 23.86 -27.70
CA GLN A 183 -4.79 24.54 -27.09
C GLN A 183 -3.81 25.06 -28.14
N LEU A 184 -3.52 24.26 -29.18
CA LEU A 184 -2.54 24.62 -30.22
C LEU A 184 -3.11 25.55 -31.29
N VAL A 185 -4.38 25.39 -31.69
CA VAL A 185 -5.00 26.17 -32.78
C VAL A 185 -4.91 27.68 -32.53
N PRO A 186 -5.23 28.20 -31.32
CA PRO A 186 -5.08 29.63 -31.04
C PRO A 186 -3.65 30.15 -31.09
N ARG A 187 -2.65 29.27 -30.93
CA ARG A 187 -1.23 29.64 -31.03
C ARG A 187 -0.79 29.65 -32.48
N LEU A 188 -1.08 28.58 -33.20
CA LEU A 188 -0.73 28.46 -34.62
C LEU A 188 -1.41 29.53 -35.47
N GLN A 189 -2.70 29.80 -35.26
CA GLN A 189 -3.45 30.78 -36.03
C GLN A 189 -2.75 32.15 -36.11
N ARG A 190 -2.03 32.55 -35.06
CA ARG A 190 -1.34 33.85 -34.99
C ARG A 190 -0.04 33.92 -35.78
N GLU A 191 0.53 32.78 -36.13
CA GLU A 191 1.89 32.67 -36.71
C GLU A 191 1.86 32.18 -38.17
N VAL A 192 0.87 31.36 -38.53
CA VAL A 192 0.75 30.74 -39.85
C VAL A 192 0.06 31.66 -40.86
N ALA A 193 0.41 31.55 -42.14
CA ALA A 193 -0.25 32.29 -43.21
C ALA A 193 -1.70 31.82 -43.43
N GLN A 194 -1.93 30.51 -43.32
CA GLN A 194 -3.27 29.91 -43.43
C GLN A 194 -3.38 28.69 -42.51
N LEU A 195 -4.51 28.55 -41.82
CA LEU A 195 -4.79 27.43 -40.93
C LEU A 195 -6.06 26.70 -41.38
N SER A 196 -5.94 25.42 -41.73
CA SER A 196 -7.08 24.55 -42.03
C SER A 196 -7.30 23.57 -40.89
N VAL A 197 -8.47 23.59 -40.25
CA VAL A 197 -8.79 22.72 -39.10
C VAL A 197 -9.82 21.68 -39.51
N PHE A 198 -9.42 20.41 -39.57
CA PHE A 198 -10.29 19.29 -39.95
C PHE A 198 -11.01 18.73 -38.75
N GLN A 199 -12.34 18.87 -38.77
CA GLN A 199 -13.23 18.50 -37.68
C GLN A 199 -14.19 17.40 -38.12
N ARG A 200 -13.98 16.19 -37.59
CA ARG A 200 -14.95 15.09 -37.76
C ARG A 200 -16.18 15.25 -36.85
N THR A 201 -15.96 15.67 -35.61
CA THR A 201 -17.06 15.89 -34.65
C THR A 201 -16.71 17.11 -33.81
N ALA A 202 -17.63 18.06 -33.67
CA ALA A 202 -17.43 19.24 -32.84
C ALA A 202 -17.32 18.85 -31.35
N PRO A 203 -16.34 19.39 -30.59
CA PRO A 203 -16.31 19.23 -29.14
C PRO A 203 -17.16 20.30 -28.45
N TRP A 204 -17.65 20.01 -27.25
CA TRP A 204 -18.13 21.06 -26.36
C TRP A 204 -16.94 21.82 -25.76
N VAL A 205 -16.84 23.12 -26.04
CA VAL A 205 -15.89 24.03 -25.39
C VAL A 205 -16.63 24.98 -24.45
N LEU A 206 -16.18 25.04 -23.19
CA LEU A 206 -16.72 25.89 -22.14
C LEU A 206 -15.77 27.06 -21.83
N PRO A 207 -16.28 28.15 -21.19
CA PRO A 207 -15.44 29.23 -20.69
C PRO A 207 -14.36 28.72 -19.75
N LYS A 208 -13.14 29.23 -19.90
CA LYS A 208 -12.01 28.90 -19.03
C LYS A 208 -11.77 30.04 -18.03
N PRO A 209 -11.97 29.84 -16.71
CA PRO A 209 -11.73 30.87 -15.70
C PRO A 209 -10.23 31.03 -15.38
N ASP A 210 -9.41 31.21 -16.42
CA ASP A 210 -7.95 31.24 -16.32
C ASP A 210 -7.42 32.65 -16.08
N HIS A 211 -6.53 32.79 -15.10
CA HIS A 211 -5.82 34.04 -14.82
C HIS A 211 -4.48 33.74 -14.12
N ARG A 212 -3.53 34.68 -14.27
CA ARG A 212 -2.28 34.66 -13.50
C ARG A 212 -2.56 35.09 -12.06
N TYR A 213 -1.96 34.41 -11.09
CA TYR A 213 -2.06 34.82 -9.71
C TYR A 213 -1.23 36.08 -9.46
N GLY A 214 -1.87 37.12 -8.92
CA GLY A 214 -1.23 38.38 -8.56
C GLY A 214 -0.16 38.20 -7.46
N ARG A 215 0.69 39.21 -7.26
CA ARG A 215 1.73 39.18 -6.21
C ARG A 215 1.12 39.01 -4.82
N LEU A 216 0.06 39.76 -4.52
CA LEU A 216 -0.65 39.69 -3.24
C LEU A 216 -1.29 38.32 -3.00
N GLN A 217 -1.92 37.72 -4.03
CA GLN A 217 -2.51 36.37 -3.94
C GLN A 217 -1.43 35.32 -3.64
N ARG A 218 -0.30 35.34 -4.36
CA ARG A 218 0.81 34.42 -4.10
C ARG A 218 1.43 34.62 -2.72
N LEU A 219 1.58 35.87 -2.28
CA LEU A 219 2.06 36.16 -0.92
C LEU A 219 1.09 35.64 0.14
N ALA A 220 -0.22 35.81 -0.06
CA ALA A 220 -1.25 35.28 0.83
C ALA A 220 -1.20 33.74 0.90
N PHE A 221 -1.08 33.05 -0.24
CA PHE A 221 -0.94 31.58 -0.27
C PHE A 221 0.31 31.07 0.45
N ARG A 222 1.39 31.87 0.49
CA ARG A 222 2.64 31.54 1.19
C ARG A 222 2.59 31.90 2.68
N GLY A 223 2.00 33.04 3.02
CA GLY A 223 2.07 33.65 4.35
C GLY A 223 0.93 33.28 5.29
N ILE A 224 -0.27 32.99 4.78
CA ILE A 224 -1.44 32.66 5.61
C ILE A 224 -1.51 31.13 5.82
N PRO A 225 -1.32 30.62 7.04
CA PRO A 225 -1.38 29.19 7.31
C PRO A 225 -2.73 28.61 6.90
N GLY A 226 -2.71 27.50 6.15
CA GLY A 226 -3.92 26.78 5.75
C GLY A 226 -4.68 27.37 4.56
N LEU A 227 -4.46 28.63 4.15
CA LEU A 227 -5.22 29.25 3.04
C LEU A 227 -5.08 28.47 1.73
N ARG A 228 -3.86 28.11 1.35
CA ARG A 228 -3.60 27.31 0.15
C ARG A 228 -4.29 25.94 0.21
N ARG A 229 -4.35 25.33 1.39
CA ARG A 229 -5.06 24.06 1.60
C ARG A 229 -6.56 24.24 1.45
N LEU A 230 -7.14 25.25 2.10
CA LEU A 230 -8.57 25.57 1.98
C LEU A 230 -8.97 25.83 0.52
N TYR A 231 -8.17 26.62 -0.21
CA TYR A 231 -8.38 26.90 -1.62
C TYR A 231 -8.33 25.64 -2.49
N ARG A 232 -7.33 24.77 -2.26
CA ARG A 232 -7.25 23.45 -2.91
C ARG A 232 -8.48 22.58 -2.61
N GLU A 233 -8.90 22.49 -1.36
CA GLU A 233 -10.06 21.68 -0.97
C GLU A 233 -11.36 22.23 -1.57
N GLY A 234 -11.53 23.56 -1.63
CA GLY A 234 -12.68 24.19 -2.27
C GLY A 234 -12.79 23.82 -3.76
N ILE A 235 -11.67 23.89 -4.50
CA ILE A 235 -11.63 23.46 -5.91
C ILE A 235 -11.91 21.96 -6.00
N TYR A 236 -11.23 21.14 -5.19
CA TYR A 236 -11.38 19.69 -5.22
C TYR A 236 -12.84 19.27 -5.01
N HIS A 237 -13.52 19.80 -4.00
CA HIS A 237 -14.93 19.51 -3.75
C HIS A 237 -15.85 20.01 -4.87
N GLY A 238 -15.55 21.17 -5.48
CA GLY A 238 -16.27 21.63 -6.67
C GLY A 238 -16.16 20.66 -7.85
N LEU A 239 -14.97 20.09 -8.08
CA LEU A 239 -14.78 19.05 -9.10
C LEU A 239 -15.53 17.77 -8.73
N GLU A 240 -15.53 17.35 -7.47
CA GLU A 240 -16.31 16.17 -7.03
C GLU A 240 -17.84 16.36 -7.19
N LEU A 241 -18.36 17.59 -7.05
CA LEU A 241 -19.76 17.90 -7.39
C LEU A 241 -20.03 17.75 -8.89
N LEU A 242 -19.06 18.11 -9.75
CA LEU A 242 -19.18 17.90 -11.20
C LEU A 242 -19.31 16.40 -11.55
N GLN A 243 -18.62 15.50 -10.83
CA GLN A 243 -18.82 14.06 -11.02
C GLN A 243 -20.27 13.64 -10.75
N LEU A 244 -20.88 14.16 -9.69
CA LEU A 244 -22.28 13.86 -9.36
C LEU A 244 -23.23 14.36 -10.46
N ALA A 245 -22.92 15.51 -11.07
CA ALA A 245 -23.65 16.01 -12.22
C ALA A 245 -23.45 15.14 -13.48
N GLN A 246 -22.23 14.69 -13.77
CA GLN A 246 -21.93 13.84 -14.93
C GLN A 246 -22.59 12.46 -14.87
N ARG A 247 -22.97 11.99 -13.67
CA ARG A 247 -23.80 10.79 -13.49
C ARG A 247 -25.27 10.97 -13.87
N ARG A 248 -25.69 12.19 -14.22
CA ARG A 248 -27.06 12.57 -14.52
C ARG A 248 -27.12 13.35 -15.83
N PRO A 249 -27.32 12.67 -16.98
CA PRO A 249 -27.36 13.31 -18.31
C PRO A 249 -28.33 14.50 -18.38
N GLU A 250 -29.46 14.44 -17.68
CA GLU A 250 -30.45 15.51 -17.58
C GLU A 250 -29.90 16.79 -16.90
N VAL A 251 -29.02 16.64 -15.90
CA VAL A 251 -28.32 17.77 -15.27
C VAL A 251 -27.29 18.34 -16.23
N MET A 252 -26.53 17.47 -16.91
CA MET A 252 -25.53 17.90 -17.90
C MET A 252 -26.14 18.66 -19.07
N ARG A 253 -27.34 18.28 -19.54
CA ARG A 253 -28.09 19.05 -20.56
C ARG A 253 -28.45 20.46 -20.09
N ARG A 254 -28.68 20.68 -18.79
CA ARG A 254 -28.91 22.04 -18.26
C ARG A 254 -27.62 22.85 -18.29
N ILE A 255 -26.49 22.23 -17.90
CA ILE A 255 -25.16 22.87 -17.92
C ILE A 255 -24.71 23.17 -19.37
N GLN A 256 -25.11 22.33 -20.34
CA GLN A 256 -24.83 22.52 -21.77
C GLN A 256 -25.23 23.91 -22.29
N ARG A 257 -26.26 24.55 -21.70
CA ARG A 257 -26.66 25.92 -22.04
C ARG A 257 -25.53 26.93 -21.90
N LEU A 258 -24.59 26.71 -20.98
CA LEU A 258 -23.38 27.52 -20.82
C LEU A 258 -22.46 27.39 -22.04
N GLY A 259 -22.29 26.17 -22.57
CA GLY A 259 -21.52 25.92 -23.78
C GLY A 259 -22.17 26.54 -25.01
N SER A 260 -23.48 26.39 -25.17
CA SER A 260 -24.23 27.03 -26.27
C SER A 260 -24.16 28.55 -26.19
N TRP A 261 -24.25 29.13 -24.99
CA TRP A 261 -24.08 30.56 -24.78
C TRP A 261 -22.66 31.04 -25.13
N HIS A 262 -21.63 30.31 -24.69
CA HIS A 262 -20.24 30.62 -24.97
C HIS A 262 -19.95 30.61 -26.48
N LEU A 263 -20.41 29.55 -27.17
CA LEU A 263 -20.29 29.44 -28.63
C LEU A 263 -21.01 30.59 -29.35
N ARG A 264 -22.28 30.87 -29.01
CA ARG A 264 -23.04 31.99 -29.61
C ARG A 264 -22.36 33.33 -29.40
N ARG A 265 -21.78 33.56 -28.22
CA ARG A 265 -21.11 34.81 -27.87
C ARG A 265 -19.81 35.00 -28.65
N GLN A 266 -19.05 33.93 -28.90
CA GLN A 266 -17.72 34.02 -29.53
C GLN A 266 -17.75 33.86 -31.05
N VAL A 267 -18.79 33.25 -31.62
CA VAL A 267 -18.90 32.99 -33.06
C VAL A 267 -20.13 33.70 -33.62
N PRO A 268 -19.99 34.93 -34.17
CA PRO A 268 -21.09 35.67 -34.77
C PRO A 268 -21.66 35.01 -36.04
N ASP A 269 -20.79 34.42 -36.88
CA ASP A 269 -21.16 33.73 -38.11
C ASP A 269 -22.08 32.51 -37.85
N PRO A 270 -23.33 32.51 -38.35
CA PRO A 270 -24.25 31.39 -38.18
C PRO A 270 -23.76 30.06 -38.76
N ALA A 271 -23.09 30.07 -39.92
CA ALA A 271 -22.67 28.85 -40.61
C ALA A 271 -21.52 28.17 -39.85
N LEU A 272 -20.51 28.95 -39.46
CA LEU A 272 -19.43 28.46 -38.59
C LEU A 272 -19.96 27.99 -37.23
N ARG A 273 -20.96 28.68 -36.67
CA ARG A 273 -21.57 28.30 -35.40
C ARG A 273 -22.30 26.96 -35.49
N GLU A 274 -23.04 26.72 -36.56
CA GLU A 274 -23.69 25.44 -36.80
C GLU A 274 -22.66 24.31 -36.91
N ALA A 275 -21.60 24.51 -37.71
CA ALA A 275 -20.50 23.56 -37.85
C ALA A 275 -19.76 23.27 -36.53
N LEU A 276 -19.72 24.22 -35.59
CA LEU A 276 -19.11 24.08 -34.26
C LEU A 276 -20.07 23.58 -33.18
N THR A 277 -21.35 23.38 -33.49
CA THR A 277 -22.34 22.90 -32.50
C THR A 277 -22.31 21.37 -32.42
N PRO A 278 -21.98 20.78 -31.25
CA PRO A 278 -21.99 19.33 -31.09
C PRO A 278 -23.41 18.75 -31.05
N ASP A 279 -23.57 17.51 -31.51
CA ASP A 279 -24.81 16.74 -31.58
C ASP A 279 -25.04 15.80 -30.37
N PHE A 280 -24.11 15.78 -29.41
CA PHE A 280 -24.17 14.95 -28.21
C PHE A 280 -24.27 15.77 -26.92
N VAL A 281 -24.63 15.14 -25.80
CA VAL A 281 -24.77 15.81 -24.50
C VAL A 281 -23.42 16.23 -23.93
N LEU A 282 -23.34 17.46 -23.39
CA LEU A 282 -22.16 17.97 -22.67
C LEU A 282 -21.62 16.95 -21.65
N GLY A 283 -20.32 16.65 -21.70
CA GLY A 283 -19.65 15.73 -20.78
C GLY A 283 -19.58 14.28 -21.25
N CYS A 284 -20.24 13.91 -22.35
CA CYS A 284 -20.07 12.60 -22.96
C CYS A 284 -18.59 12.34 -23.35
N LYS A 285 -17.92 13.39 -23.84
CA LYS A 285 -16.45 13.48 -23.97
C LYS A 285 -15.88 14.35 -22.86
N ARG A 286 -14.56 14.28 -22.64
CA ARG A 286 -13.86 15.15 -21.68
C ARG A 286 -14.21 16.62 -21.95
N LEU A 287 -14.55 17.36 -20.91
CA LEU A 287 -14.88 18.77 -21.01
C LEU A 287 -13.65 19.57 -21.45
N LEU A 288 -13.81 20.39 -22.49
CA LEU A 288 -12.75 21.24 -22.99
C LEU A 288 -13.00 22.68 -22.52
N LEU A 289 -11.96 23.34 -22.02
CA LEU A 289 -12.04 24.72 -21.54
C LEU A 289 -11.13 25.61 -22.39
N SER A 290 -11.69 26.60 -23.08
CA SER A 290 -10.90 27.57 -23.85
C SER A 290 -11.68 28.86 -24.08
N ASN A 291 -10.98 30.00 -23.96
CA ASN A 291 -11.51 31.31 -24.34
C ASN A 291 -11.02 31.75 -25.73
N ASP A 292 -9.98 31.12 -26.26
CA ASP A 292 -9.27 31.58 -27.47
C ASP A 292 -9.55 30.69 -28.69
N TYR A 293 -10.12 29.50 -28.51
CA TYR A 293 -10.38 28.54 -29.60
C TYR A 293 -11.38 29.05 -30.63
N TYR A 294 -12.59 29.42 -30.21
CA TYR A 294 -13.59 29.92 -31.14
C TYR A 294 -13.18 31.25 -31.80
N PRO A 295 -12.60 32.24 -31.08
CA PRO A 295 -12.09 33.45 -31.72
C PRO A 295 -11.01 33.18 -32.78
N ALA A 296 -10.14 32.19 -32.56
CA ALA A 296 -9.11 31.81 -33.53
C ALA A 296 -9.72 31.25 -34.82
N LEU A 297 -10.76 30.42 -34.72
CA LEU A 297 -11.46 29.87 -35.89
C LEU A 297 -12.26 30.92 -36.69
N GLY A 298 -12.61 32.04 -36.07
CA GLY A 298 -13.28 33.15 -36.74
C GLY A 298 -12.33 34.13 -37.43
N GLN A 299 -11.01 33.92 -37.38
CA GLN A 299 -10.05 34.80 -38.02
C GLN A 299 -9.99 34.58 -39.53
N PRO A 300 -9.67 35.61 -40.34
CA PRO A 300 -9.66 35.50 -41.80
C PRO A 300 -8.71 34.45 -42.37
N ASN A 301 -7.62 34.14 -41.66
CA ASN A 301 -6.64 33.14 -42.07
C ASN A 301 -6.95 31.72 -41.57
N ALA A 302 -8.06 31.52 -40.84
CA ALA A 302 -8.47 30.22 -40.32
C ALA A 302 -9.72 29.70 -41.04
N ARG A 303 -9.65 28.45 -41.50
CA ARG A 303 -10.77 27.74 -42.14
C ARG A 303 -11.09 26.47 -41.36
N LEU A 304 -12.32 26.38 -40.86
CA LEU A 304 -12.86 25.12 -40.34
C LEU A 304 -13.32 24.27 -41.51
N VAL A 305 -12.83 23.03 -41.59
CA VAL A 305 -13.30 22.01 -42.52
C VAL A 305 -14.13 21.01 -41.69
N PRO A 306 -15.48 21.08 -41.71
CA PRO A 306 -16.33 20.26 -40.84
C PRO A 306 -16.51 18.82 -41.36
N ARG A 307 -15.40 18.23 -41.84
CA ARG A 307 -15.33 16.88 -42.41
C ARG A 307 -14.05 16.19 -41.99
N GLY A 308 -14.07 14.86 -42.07
CA GLY A 308 -12.85 14.05 -41.94
C GLY A 308 -11.95 14.17 -43.17
N VAL A 309 -10.69 13.76 -43.00
CA VAL A 309 -9.73 13.60 -44.10
C VAL A 309 -9.94 12.23 -44.75
N ALA A 310 -10.01 12.18 -46.08
CA ALA A 310 -10.15 10.95 -46.85
C ALA A 310 -8.79 10.36 -47.27
N ARG A 311 -7.87 11.20 -47.76
CA ARG A 311 -6.51 10.81 -48.13
C ARG A 311 -5.55 12.00 -48.08
N VAL A 312 -4.26 11.71 -48.09
CA VAL A 312 -3.18 12.69 -48.19
C VAL A 312 -2.67 12.73 -49.64
N THR A 313 -2.33 13.92 -50.13
CA THR A 313 -1.68 14.14 -51.44
C THR A 313 -0.28 14.69 -51.23
N PRO A 314 0.61 14.70 -52.25
CA PRO A 314 1.92 15.31 -52.11
C PRO A 314 1.90 16.77 -51.64
N GLY A 315 0.86 17.53 -52.02
CA GLY A 315 0.71 18.96 -51.70
C GLY A 315 -0.28 19.28 -50.58
N GLY A 316 -0.98 18.31 -49.98
CA GLY A 316 -2.00 18.60 -48.98
C GLY A 316 -2.90 17.44 -48.56
N LEU A 317 -4.14 17.76 -48.23
CA LEU A 317 -5.15 16.84 -47.72
C LEU A 317 -6.43 16.90 -48.57
N ILE A 318 -7.01 15.75 -48.87
CA ILE A 318 -8.34 15.67 -49.48
C ILE A 318 -9.36 15.33 -48.41
N ASP A 319 -10.40 16.15 -48.29
CA ASP A 319 -11.49 15.94 -47.34
C ASP A 319 -12.46 14.84 -47.81
N ALA A 320 -13.40 14.46 -46.95
CA ALA A 320 -14.40 13.44 -47.27
C ALA A 320 -15.37 13.83 -48.41
N ALA A 321 -15.40 15.09 -48.84
CA ALA A 321 -16.18 15.55 -49.98
C ALA A 321 -15.36 15.57 -51.29
N GLY A 322 -14.07 15.24 -51.23
CA GLY A 322 -13.17 15.26 -52.38
C GLY A 322 -12.51 16.62 -52.64
N GLU A 323 -12.67 17.60 -51.75
CA GLU A 323 -12.02 18.90 -51.88
C GLU A 323 -10.55 18.80 -51.42
N GLU A 324 -9.62 19.31 -52.23
CA GLU A 324 -8.21 19.37 -51.88
C GLU A 324 -7.85 20.66 -51.13
N HIS A 325 -7.12 20.50 -50.03
CA HIS A 325 -6.66 21.57 -49.16
C HIS A 325 -5.13 21.54 -49.13
N ALA A 326 -4.51 22.42 -49.90
CA ALA A 326 -3.06 22.51 -49.98
C ALA A 326 -2.46 23.00 -48.64
N CYS A 327 -1.40 22.36 -48.18
CA CYS A 327 -0.68 22.76 -46.96
C CYS A 327 0.79 22.38 -47.03
N ASP A 328 1.61 23.13 -46.30
CA ASP A 328 3.06 22.92 -46.20
C ASP A 328 3.42 22.05 -44.97
N ALA A 329 2.51 21.99 -43.98
CA ALA A 329 2.66 21.15 -42.81
C ALA A 329 1.33 20.59 -42.29
N ILE A 330 1.38 19.37 -41.72
CA ILE A 330 0.25 18.69 -41.09
C ILE A 330 0.55 18.40 -39.61
N VAL A 331 -0.36 18.83 -38.73
CA VAL A 331 -0.33 18.52 -37.31
C VAL A 331 -1.45 17.54 -36.97
N TRP A 332 -1.08 16.32 -36.60
CA TRP A 332 -2.02 15.30 -36.13
C TRP A 332 -2.37 15.56 -34.66
N ALA A 333 -3.56 16.08 -34.41
CA ALA A 333 -4.17 16.22 -33.08
C ALA A 333 -5.21 15.10 -32.84
N THR A 334 -4.85 13.88 -33.26
CA THR A 334 -5.73 12.70 -33.40
C THR A 334 -5.80 11.82 -32.15
N GLY A 335 -5.07 12.17 -31.09
CA GLY A 335 -5.18 11.53 -29.78
C GLY A 335 -4.24 10.34 -29.58
N PHE A 336 -4.65 9.38 -28.76
CA PHE A 336 -3.78 8.30 -28.27
C PHE A 336 -4.50 6.94 -28.26
N ARG A 337 -3.73 5.86 -28.21
CA ARG A 337 -4.22 4.48 -27.95
C ARG A 337 -4.47 4.29 -26.45
N VAL A 338 -5.74 4.39 -26.02
CA VAL A 338 -6.13 4.37 -24.58
C VAL A 338 -6.66 3.00 -24.15
N THR A 339 -7.52 2.39 -24.97
CA THR A 339 -8.19 1.11 -24.67
C THR A 339 -7.35 -0.11 -25.06
N ASP A 340 -6.22 0.12 -25.73
CA ASP A 340 -5.29 -0.88 -26.25
C ASP A 340 -3.83 -0.43 -26.03
N PRO A 341 -3.42 -0.23 -24.76
CA PRO A 341 -2.11 0.34 -24.47
C PRO A 341 -0.99 -0.65 -24.87
N PRO A 342 0.08 -0.21 -25.57
CA PRO A 342 1.12 -1.11 -26.09
C PRO A 342 1.78 -2.00 -25.03
N VAL A 343 1.91 -1.50 -23.79
CA VAL A 343 2.48 -2.29 -22.68
C VAL A 343 1.70 -3.58 -22.40
N ALA A 344 0.42 -3.63 -22.77
CA ALA A 344 -0.42 -4.82 -22.55
C ALA A 344 0.01 -6.01 -23.42
N GLU A 345 0.62 -5.75 -24.58
CA GLU A 345 1.14 -6.80 -25.48
C GLU A 345 2.48 -7.37 -24.95
N LEU A 346 3.19 -6.61 -24.10
CA LEU A 346 4.52 -6.98 -23.61
C LEU A 346 4.48 -7.82 -22.33
N VAL A 347 3.39 -7.77 -21.57
CA VAL A 347 3.29 -8.35 -20.23
C VAL A 347 2.50 -9.66 -20.27
N ARG A 348 3.16 -10.79 -20.00
CA ARG A 348 2.58 -12.14 -19.98
C ARG A 348 2.40 -12.66 -18.55
N GLY A 349 1.16 -13.00 -18.20
CA GLY A 349 0.76 -13.46 -16.87
C GLY A 349 1.09 -14.93 -16.61
N ALA A 350 0.56 -15.47 -15.51
CA ALA A 350 0.80 -16.85 -15.08
C ALA A 350 0.23 -17.91 -16.03
N GLY A 351 -0.79 -17.56 -16.81
CA GLY A 351 -1.38 -18.43 -17.84
C GLY A 351 -0.64 -18.40 -19.19
N GLY A 352 0.45 -17.64 -19.33
CA GLY A 352 1.18 -17.47 -20.60
C GLY A 352 0.57 -16.44 -21.56
N GLU A 353 -0.70 -16.09 -21.38
CA GLU A 353 -1.39 -15.02 -22.10
C GLU A 353 -0.84 -13.62 -21.72
N THR A 354 -0.79 -12.73 -22.70
CA THR A 354 -0.53 -11.31 -22.53
C THR A 354 -1.71 -10.61 -21.87
N LEU A 355 -1.47 -9.42 -21.32
CA LEU A 355 -2.53 -8.58 -20.77
C LEU A 355 -3.53 -8.17 -21.87
N ALA A 356 -3.05 -7.92 -23.09
CA ALA A 356 -3.88 -7.62 -24.26
C ALA A 356 -4.81 -8.79 -24.63
N GLU A 357 -4.27 -10.02 -24.69
CA GLU A 357 -5.06 -11.24 -24.93
C GLU A 357 -6.10 -11.45 -23.82
N ARG A 358 -5.69 -11.32 -22.55
CA ARG A 358 -6.58 -11.46 -21.38
C ARG A 358 -7.75 -10.49 -21.41
N TRP A 359 -7.50 -9.25 -21.83
CA TRP A 359 -8.52 -8.21 -21.92
C TRP A 359 -9.43 -8.40 -23.14
N GLY A 360 -8.96 -9.03 -24.22
CA GLY A 360 -9.78 -9.28 -25.40
C GLY A 360 -10.35 -8.01 -26.04
N GLY A 361 -9.69 -6.88 -25.84
CA GLY A 361 -10.16 -5.55 -26.28
C GLY A 361 -11.13 -4.84 -25.33
N SER A 362 -11.43 -5.42 -24.17
CA SER A 362 -12.13 -4.74 -23.07
C SER A 362 -11.28 -4.76 -21.80
N PRO A 363 -10.36 -3.80 -21.65
CA PRO A 363 -9.55 -3.69 -20.45
C PRO A 363 -10.40 -3.64 -19.18
N ARG A 364 -10.02 -4.44 -18.19
CA ARG A 364 -10.63 -4.48 -16.87
C ARG A 364 -9.59 -4.83 -15.80
N ALA A 365 -9.80 -4.31 -14.60
CA ALA A 365 -8.93 -4.57 -13.46
C ALA A 365 -9.71 -4.35 -12.15
N TYR A 366 -9.45 -5.17 -11.14
CA TYR A 366 -9.98 -4.95 -9.80
C TYR A 366 -9.40 -3.68 -9.18
N GLN A 367 -10.29 -2.79 -8.74
CA GLN A 367 -9.96 -1.43 -8.28
C GLN A 367 -9.08 -0.67 -9.28
N GLY A 368 -9.19 -1.00 -10.57
CA GLY A 368 -8.38 -0.45 -11.64
C GLY A 368 -6.87 -0.67 -11.51
N THR A 369 -6.45 -1.59 -10.63
CA THR A 369 -5.05 -1.77 -10.21
C THR A 369 -4.55 -3.19 -10.37
N CYS A 370 -5.35 -4.20 -10.01
CA CYS A 370 -4.95 -5.60 -10.00
C CYS A 370 -5.68 -6.40 -11.08
N VAL A 371 -4.98 -7.26 -11.82
CA VAL A 371 -5.59 -8.07 -12.88
C VAL A 371 -5.46 -9.56 -12.53
N ALA A 372 -6.57 -10.31 -12.61
CA ALA A 372 -6.55 -11.74 -12.33
C ALA A 372 -5.74 -12.48 -13.40
N GLY A 373 -4.87 -13.41 -13.00
CA GLY A 373 -3.87 -14.03 -13.87
C GLY A 373 -2.52 -13.33 -13.90
N PHE A 374 -2.39 -12.14 -13.30
CA PHE A 374 -1.17 -11.32 -13.29
C PHE A 374 -0.67 -11.11 -11.84
N PRO A 375 -0.15 -12.16 -11.19
CA PRO A 375 0.31 -12.09 -9.80
C PRO A 375 1.42 -11.06 -9.59
N ASN A 376 1.38 -10.35 -8.47
CA ASN A 376 2.32 -9.29 -8.09
C ASN A 376 2.50 -8.18 -9.14
N CYS A 377 1.60 -8.07 -10.10
CA CYS A 377 1.59 -7.02 -11.11
C CYS A 377 0.50 -5.99 -10.78
N PHE A 378 0.85 -4.72 -10.84
CA PHE A 378 -0.03 -3.62 -10.49
C PHE A 378 -0.03 -2.58 -11.62
N VAL A 379 -1.20 -2.22 -12.11
CA VAL A 379 -1.38 -1.20 -13.15
C VAL A 379 -1.75 0.12 -12.49
N MET A 380 -0.93 1.15 -12.68
CA MET A 380 -1.23 2.50 -12.23
C MET A 380 -2.03 3.22 -13.31
N VAL A 381 -3.07 3.94 -12.90
CA VAL A 381 -4.05 4.58 -13.81
C VAL A 381 -4.55 3.57 -14.85
N GLY A 382 -4.91 2.38 -14.37
CA GLY A 382 -5.39 1.27 -15.17
C GLY A 382 -6.86 1.41 -15.60
N PRO A 383 -7.46 0.31 -16.09
CA PRO A 383 -8.85 0.31 -16.54
C PRO A 383 -9.80 0.85 -15.48
N ASN A 384 -10.81 1.60 -15.91
CA ASN A 384 -11.84 2.19 -15.04
C ASN A 384 -11.31 3.08 -13.90
N THR A 385 -10.17 3.77 -14.10
CA THR A 385 -9.65 4.77 -13.14
C THR A 385 -9.60 6.18 -13.69
N GLY A 386 -9.85 6.36 -14.99
CA GLY A 386 -9.90 7.66 -15.64
C GLY A 386 -11.00 8.51 -15.02
N ASN A 387 -10.69 9.78 -14.76
CA ASN A 387 -11.65 10.73 -14.23
C ASN A 387 -12.04 11.77 -15.29
N GLY A 388 -13.35 12.01 -15.41
CA GLY A 388 -13.91 13.03 -16.29
C GLY A 388 -13.96 14.43 -15.66
N HIS A 389 -13.65 14.53 -14.36
CA HIS A 389 -13.90 15.72 -13.54
C HIS A 389 -12.71 16.22 -12.71
N SER A 390 -11.81 15.34 -12.26
CA SER A 390 -10.82 15.65 -11.20
C SER A 390 -9.37 15.38 -11.62
N SER A 391 -8.44 15.54 -10.69
CA SER A 391 -7.01 15.32 -10.92
C SER A 391 -6.64 13.84 -10.88
N ILE A 392 -5.96 13.37 -11.93
CA ILE A 392 -5.40 12.01 -11.97
C ILE A 392 -4.31 11.77 -10.91
N LEU A 393 -3.73 12.85 -10.34
CA LEU A 393 -2.75 12.74 -9.26
C LEU A 393 -3.37 12.17 -7.98
N SER A 394 -4.62 12.54 -7.67
CA SER A 394 -5.36 11.99 -6.54
C SER A 394 -5.57 10.48 -6.67
N VAL A 395 -5.81 9.99 -7.89
CA VAL A 395 -5.93 8.56 -8.21
C VAL A 395 -4.56 7.89 -8.07
N SER A 396 -3.51 8.48 -8.63
CA SER A 396 -2.15 7.95 -8.59
C SER A 396 -1.61 7.82 -7.15
N GLU A 397 -1.88 8.80 -6.27
CA GLU A 397 -1.51 8.72 -4.86
C GLU A 397 -2.24 7.58 -4.14
N ALA A 398 -3.56 7.46 -4.35
CA ALA A 398 -4.36 6.41 -3.72
C ALA A 398 -3.92 5.00 -4.16
N GLN A 399 -3.69 4.81 -5.47
CA GLN A 399 -3.17 3.54 -5.99
C GLN A 399 -1.76 3.25 -5.48
N ALA A 400 -0.89 4.27 -5.39
CA ALA A 400 0.48 4.06 -4.93
C ALA A 400 0.53 3.57 -3.48
N ASP A 401 -0.28 4.15 -2.59
CA ASP A 401 -0.38 3.69 -1.20
C ASP A 401 -1.00 2.28 -1.10
N TYR A 402 -1.99 1.95 -1.94
CA TYR A 402 -2.58 0.61 -2.03
C TYR A 402 -1.57 -0.44 -2.51
N VAL A 403 -0.82 -0.14 -3.57
CA VAL A 403 0.25 -0.99 -4.10
C VAL A 403 1.36 -1.17 -3.06
N ALA A 404 1.73 -0.11 -2.33
CA ALA A 404 2.73 -0.21 -1.27
C ALA A 404 2.32 -1.16 -0.14
N GLN A 405 1.02 -1.24 0.20
CA GLN A 405 0.51 -2.25 1.15
C GLN A 405 0.75 -3.68 0.63
N ALA A 406 0.42 -3.95 -0.64
CA ALA A 406 0.61 -5.27 -1.24
C ALA A 406 2.11 -5.64 -1.34
N VAL A 407 2.95 -4.72 -1.82
CA VAL A 407 4.41 -4.95 -1.92
C VAL A 407 5.04 -5.13 -0.54
N SER A 408 4.54 -4.46 0.49
CA SER A 408 5.00 -4.67 1.87
C SER A 408 4.74 -6.08 2.38
N LEU A 409 3.60 -6.69 2.01
CA LEU A 409 3.31 -8.09 2.34
C LEU A 409 4.26 -9.04 1.61
N LEU A 410 4.55 -8.75 0.34
CA LEU A 410 5.55 -9.49 -0.43
C LEU A 410 6.95 -9.38 0.19
N ALA A 411 7.31 -8.19 0.67
CA ALA A 411 8.55 -7.95 1.40
C ALA A 411 8.63 -8.74 2.71
N ARG A 412 7.49 -8.94 3.40
CA ARG A 412 7.39 -9.63 4.70
C ARG A 412 7.26 -11.15 4.62
N GLY A 413 7.29 -11.73 3.42
CA GLY A 413 7.34 -13.18 3.25
C GLY A 413 6.16 -13.78 2.49
N THR A 414 5.27 -12.99 1.90
CA THR A 414 4.35 -13.48 0.87
C THR A 414 5.11 -13.64 -0.45
N ARG A 415 4.90 -14.73 -1.19
CA ARG A 415 5.54 -14.92 -2.51
C ARG A 415 4.64 -14.46 -3.66
N ARG A 416 3.33 -14.62 -3.52
CA ARG A 416 2.31 -14.32 -4.54
C ARG A 416 1.13 -13.61 -3.91
N ILE A 417 0.69 -12.52 -4.53
CA ILE A 417 -0.59 -11.85 -4.30
C ILE A 417 -1.25 -11.72 -5.66
N GLU A 418 -2.46 -12.25 -5.78
CA GLU A 418 -3.24 -12.23 -7.01
C GLU A 418 -4.72 -12.07 -6.68
N VAL A 419 -5.41 -11.15 -7.35
CA VAL A 419 -6.85 -10.98 -7.14
C VAL A 419 -7.61 -12.23 -7.63
N ARG A 420 -8.66 -12.62 -6.90
CA ARG A 420 -9.53 -13.73 -7.31
C ARG A 420 -10.31 -13.33 -8.57
N ARG A 421 -10.38 -14.22 -9.57
CA ARG A 421 -11.14 -14.00 -10.82
C ARG A 421 -12.59 -13.57 -10.60
N GLY A 422 -13.29 -14.21 -9.65
CA GLY A 422 -14.68 -13.85 -9.33
C GLY A 422 -14.83 -12.45 -8.72
N VAL A 423 -13.84 -11.99 -7.96
CA VAL A 423 -13.85 -10.64 -7.35
C VAL A 423 -13.58 -9.57 -8.41
N GLU A 424 -12.64 -9.81 -9.32
CA GLU A 424 -12.42 -8.94 -10.48
C GLU A 424 -13.67 -8.83 -11.36
N ALA A 425 -14.33 -9.96 -11.65
CA ALA A 425 -15.54 -9.99 -12.49
C ALA A 425 -16.70 -9.24 -11.84
N ALA A 426 -16.98 -9.49 -10.55
CA ALA A 426 -18.05 -8.80 -9.82
C ALA A 426 -17.81 -7.29 -9.74
N TYR A 427 -16.57 -6.85 -9.56
CA TYR A 427 -16.21 -5.44 -9.59
C TYR A 427 -16.41 -4.80 -10.96
N ASP A 428 -16.03 -5.48 -12.04
CA ASP A 428 -16.25 -4.98 -13.41
C ASP A 428 -17.75 -4.85 -13.71
N GLU A 429 -18.57 -5.81 -13.30
CA GLU A 429 -20.04 -5.73 -13.41
C GLU A 429 -20.62 -4.54 -12.64
N GLU A 430 -20.16 -4.31 -11.40
CA GLU A 430 -20.55 -3.14 -10.59
C GLU A 430 -20.22 -1.83 -11.31
N VAL A 431 -19.01 -1.73 -11.87
CA VAL A 431 -18.54 -0.57 -12.61
C VAL A 431 -19.39 -0.33 -13.85
N GLN A 432 -19.65 -1.36 -14.66
CA GLN A 432 -20.45 -1.20 -15.87
C GLN A 432 -21.90 -0.81 -15.57
N ALA A 433 -22.51 -1.41 -14.55
CA ALA A 433 -23.85 -1.03 -14.09
C ALA A 433 -23.89 0.44 -13.66
N ALA A 434 -22.86 0.91 -12.94
CA ALA A 434 -22.76 2.30 -12.52
C ALA A 434 -22.47 3.28 -13.67
N LEU A 435 -21.83 2.83 -14.76
CA LEU A 435 -21.54 3.64 -15.95
C LEU A 435 -22.75 3.79 -16.88
N ALA A 436 -23.65 2.80 -16.92
CA ALA A 436 -24.77 2.75 -17.87
C ALA A 436 -25.63 4.03 -17.89
N GLY A 437 -25.98 4.56 -16.71
CA GLY A 437 -26.81 5.77 -16.57
C GLY A 437 -26.04 7.10 -16.66
N THR A 438 -24.73 7.07 -16.83
CA THR A 438 -23.89 8.28 -16.84
C THR A 438 -23.88 8.97 -18.20
N VAL A 439 -23.48 10.24 -18.23
CA VAL A 439 -23.33 10.97 -19.49
C VAL A 439 -22.27 10.36 -20.42
N TRP A 440 -21.31 9.59 -19.90
CA TRP A 440 -20.27 8.95 -20.71
C TRP A 440 -20.80 7.83 -21.60
N ASN A 441 -21.90 7.16 -21.18
CA ASN A 441 -22.51 6.08 -21.95
C ASN A 441 -23.85 6.51 -22.57
N ALA A 442 -24.66 7.27 -21.83
CA ALA A 442 -25.98 7.74 -22.27
C ALA A 442 -25.97 9.14 -22.92
N GLY A 443 -24.79 9.73 -23.15
CA GLY A 443 -24.64 11.07 -23.71
C GLY A 443 -24.72 11.14 -25.24
N GLY A 444 -24.79 10.00 -25.93
CA GLY A 444 -25.01 9.93 -27.38
C GLY A 444 -23.77 10.23 -28.24
N CYS A 445 -22.55 10.03 -27.71
CA CYS A 445 -21.31 10.25 -28.46
C CYS A 445 -20.48 8.97 -28.62
N SER A 446 -19.65 8.92 -29.66
CA SER A 446 -18.51 8.01 -29.72
C SER A 446 -17.28 8.70 -29.11
N SER A 447 -16.76 8.15 -28.01
CA SER A 447 -15.61 8.66 -27.26
C SER A 447 -14.50 7.61 -27.19
N TYR A 448 -13.26 8.04 -26.96
CA TYR A 448 -12.13 7.15 -26.65
C TYR A 448 -12.32 6.39 -25.32
N TYR A 449 -13.40 6.68 -24.59
CA TYR A 449 -13.78 5.95 -23.39
C TYR A 449 -14.34 4.56 -23.69
N LEU A 450 -14.99 4.42 -24.84
CA LEU A 450 -15.60 3.18 -25.30
C LEU A 450 -14.55 2.37 -26.05
N ASP A 451 -14.45 1.10 -25.69
CA ASP A 451 -13.56 0.16 -26.34
C ASP A 451 -14.18 -0.42 -27.63
N ARG A 452 -13.44 -1.31 -28.29
CA ARG A 452 -13.89 -1.93 -29.55
C ARG A 452 -15.15 -2.81 -29.40
N ASN A 453 -15.46 -3.23 -28.18
CA ASN A 453 -16.65 -4.03 -27.85
C ASN A 453 -17.80 -3.15 -27.33
N GLY A 454 -17.65 -1.81 -27.38
CA GLY A 454 -18.65 -0.85 -26.94
C GLY A 454 -18.75 -0.69 -25.42
N ARG A 455 -17.85 -1.29 -24.63
CA ARG A 455 -17.84 -1.14 -23.16
C ARG A 455 -16.99 0.07 -22.76
N ASN A 456 -17.34 0.69 -21.63
CA ASN A 456 -16.53 1.76 -21.08
C ASN A 456 -15.46 1.17 -20.16
N SER A 457 -14.25 1.02 -20.70
CA SER A 457 -13.09 0.44 -20.00
C SER A 457 -12.16 1.48 -19.38
N THR A 458 -12.53 2.77 -19.43
CA THR A 458 -11.62 3.86 -19.07
C THR A 458 -12.09 4.63 -17.84
N ILE A 459 -13.35 5.03 -17.79
CA ILE A 459 -13.85 5.96 -16.78
C ILE A 459 -14.24 5.25 -15.50
N TYR A 460 -13.93 5.91 -14.38
CA TYR A 460 -14.44 5.56 -13.06
C TYR A 460 -15.78 6.27 -12.81
N PRO A 461 -16.88 5.53 -12.52
CA PRO A 461 -18.22 6.12 -12.45
C PRO A 461 -18.51 6.89 -11.16
N TRP A 462 -17.67 6.79 -10.13
CA TRP A 462 -17.90 7.44 -8.83
C TRP A 462 -16.91 8.59 -8.54
N THR A 463 -17.01 9.17 -7.35
CA THR A 463 -16.15 10.26 -6.87
C THR A 463 -14.73 9.77 -6.59
N THR A 464 -13.73 10.63 -6.70
CA THR A 464 -12.37 10.26 -6.27
C THR A 464 -12.28 10.08 -4.74
N ILE A 465 -13.23 10.64 -3.98
CA ILE A 465 -13.43 10.34 -2.56
C ILE A 465 -13.75 8.86 -2.36
N GLU A 466 -14.68 8.31 -3.13
CA GLU A 466 -15.05 6.91 -3.09
C GLU A 466 -13.89 6.01 -3.51
N LEU A 467 -13.18 6.38 -4.57
CA LEU A 467 -11.96 5.67 -5.00
C LEU A 467 -10.92 5.60 -3.89
N ARG A 468 -10.62 6.74 -3.24
CA ARG A 468 -9.68 6.82 -2.11
C ARG A 468 -10.15 6.00 -0.91
N ARG A 469 -11.46 5.90 -0.68
CA ARG A 469 -12.04 5.05 0.37
C ARG A 469 -11.81 3.57 0.06
N ARG A 470 -12.13 3.13 -1.16
CA ARG A 470 -11.95 1.74 -1.61
C ARG A 470 -10.48 1.31 -1.62
N LEU A 471 -9.57 2.21 -2.02
CA LEU A 471 -8.12 1.94 -2.05
C LEU A 471 -7.41 2.16 -0.70
N ARG A 472 -8.13 2.56 0.36
CA ARG A 472 -7.50 2.86 1.67
C ARG A 472 -6.84 1.63 2.29
N ARG A 473 -7.44 0.44 2.14
CA ARG A 473 -6.99 -0.79 2.77
C ARG A 473 -7.03 -1.94 1.76
N LEU A 474 -5.94 -2.68 1.68
CA LEU A 474 -5.90 -3.97 0.99
C LEU A 474 -6.68 -5.02 1.80
N ASP A 475 -7.82 -5.48 1.29
CA ASP A 475 -8.56 -6.60 1.87
C ASP A 475 -7.98 -7.91 1.35
N LEU A 476 -7.41 -8.73 2.24
CA LEU A 476 -6.78 -10.00 1.85
C LEU A 476 -7.78 -11.08 1.44
N ALA A 477 -9.07 -10.93 1.78
CA ALA A 477 -10.10 -11.86 1.35
C ALA A 477 -10.25 -11.87 -0.19
N ASP A 478 -10.06 -10.71 -0.82
CA ASP A 478 -10.15 -10.52 -2.27
C ASP A 478 -9.02 -11.21 -3.05
N PHE A 479 -7.93 -11.56 -2.35
CA PHE A 479 -6.71 -12.07 -2.97
C PHE A 479 -6.43 -13.53 -2.61
N ARG A 480 -5.79 -14.22 -3.54
CA ARG A 480 -5.05 -15.46 -3.31
C ARG A 480 -3.63 -15.07 -2.90
N CYS A 481 -3.38 -15.11 -1.60
CA CYS A 481 -2.05 -14.91 -1.05
C CYS A 481 -1.38 -16.26 -0.85
N GLN A 482 -0.23 -16.48 -1.49
CA GLN A 482 0.61 -17.63 -1.17
C GLN A 482 1.77 -17.17 -0.28
N PRO A 483 1.91 -17.69 0.95
CA PRO A 483 3.09 -17.45 1.75
C PRO A 483 4.30 -18.03 1.02
N ARG A 484 5.48 -17.42 1.20
CA ARG A 484 6.74 -18.01 0.78
C ARG A 484 6.85 -19.34 1.51
N GLN A 485 6.71 -20.46 0.79
CA GLN A 485 7.20 -21.73 1.29
C GLN A 485 8.68 -21.49 1.58
N VAL A 486 9.03 -21.51 2.86
CA VAL A 486 10.42 -21.68 3.25
C VAL A 486 10.79 -23.02 2.62
N LYS A 487 11.56 -23.01 1.52
CA LYS A 487 12.32 -24.20 1.14
C LYS A 487 12.96 -24.64 2.44
N ALA A 488 12.67 -25.86 2.87
CA ALA A 488 13.40 -26.50 3.94
C ALA A 488 14.86 -26.57 3.47
N SER A 489 15.62 -25.50 3.70
CA SER A 489 17.03 -25.63 3.98
C SER A 489 17.10 -26.63 5.13
N SER A 490 17.94 -27.64 4.97
CA SER A 490 18.26 -28.73 5.89
C SER A 490 18.38 -28.31 7.38
N PRO A 491 18.40 -29.30 8.28
CA PRO A 491 17.42 -29.49 9.36
C PRO A 491 17.23 -28.27 10.29
N ARG A 492 16.02 -28.17 10.84
CA ARG A 492 15.51 -27.11 11.74
C ARG A 492 16.55 -26.63 12.79
N PRO A 493 16.68 -25.32 13.07
CA PRO A 493 17.57 -24.77 14.12
C PRO A 493 17.21 -25.21 15.55
N LEU A 494 16.17 -26.02 15.73
CA LEU A 494 15.75 -26.61 17.00
C LEU A 494 16.16 -28.08 17.12
N ARG A 495 16.48 -28.77 16.02
CA ARG A 495 16.81 -30.19 16.05
C ARG A 495 18.13 -30.39 16.80
N GLY A 496 18.09 -31.23 17.82
CA GLY A 496 19.26 -31.56 18.65
C GLY A 496 19.42 -30.69 19.90
N LEU A 497 18.75 -29.53 19.98
CA LEU A 497 18.81 -28.69 21.19
C LEU A 497 18.22 -29.41 22.40
N VAL A 498 18.83 -29.23 23.56
CA VAL A 498 18.31 -29.70 24.85
C VAL A 498 17.71 -28.52 25.61
N VAL A 499 16.42 -28.64 25.97
CA VAL A 499 15.62 -27.53 26.52
C VAL A 499 15.05 -27.91 27.89
N ALA A 500 15.41 -27.18 28.93
CA ALA A 500 14.79 -27.30 30.25
C ALA A 500 13.69 -26.24 30.43
N ILE A 501 12.51 -26.64 30.91
CA ILE A 501 11.35 -25.75 31.08
C ILE A 501 10.78 -25.93 32.48
N THR A 502 10.72 -24.85 33.26
CA THR A 502 10.10 -24.85 34.60
C THR A 502 8.60 -24.54 34.52
N GLY A 503 7.78 -25.07 35.42
CA GLY A 503 6.33 -24.87 35.39
C GLY A 503 5.70 -25.51 34.13
N ALA A 504 6.23 -26.67 33.72
CA ALA A 504 5.95 -27.27 32.43
C ALA A 504 4.83 -28.31 32.43
N ALA A 505 4.20 -28.58 33.58
CA ALA A 505 3.08 -29.53 33.66
C ALA A 505 1.84 -29.05 32.89
N ARG A 506 1.65 -27.73 32.74
CA ARG A 506 0.45 -27.12 32.15
C ARG A 506 0.70 -25.74 31.54
N GLY A 507 -0.36 -25.14 30.98
CA GLY A 507 -0.38 -23.74 30.50
C GLY A 507 0.70 -23.39 29.47
N ILE A 508 1.33 -22.22 29.63
CA ILE A 508 2.38 -21.70 28.73
C ILE A 508 3.63 -22.59 28.73
N GLY A 509 3.99 -23.18 29.87
CA GLY A 509 5.15 -24.07 29.99
C GLY A 509 4.98 -25.32 29.13
N LEU A 510 3.87 -26.03 29.29
CA LEU A 510 3.56 -27.21 28.45
C LEU A 510 3.43 -26.85 26.96
N ALA A 511 2.79 -25.72 26.65
CA ALA A 511 2.69 -25.24 25.27
C ALA A 511 4.08 -24.94 24.65
N THR A 512 5.01 -24.41 25.46
CA THR A 512 6.38 -24.16 25.07
C THR A 512 7.14 -25.47 24.84
N ALA A 513 6.96 -26.47 25.71
CA ALA A 513 7.51 -27.81 25.51
C ALA A 513 7.02 -28.44 24.20
N ARG A 514 5.72 -28.34 23.91
CA ARG A 514 5.11 -28.78 22.64
C ARG A 514 5.74 -28.08 21.44
N ALA A 515 5.94 -26.76 21.51
CA ALA A 515 6.54 -25.99 20.42
C ALA A 515 7.99 -26.40 20.13
N PHE A 516 8.80 -26.61 21.18
CA PHE A 516 10.17 -27.10 21.04
C PHE A 516 10.25 -28.53 20.50
N ARG A 517 9.41 -29.45 21.02
CA ARG A 517 9.31 -30.83 20.55
C ARG A 517 8.87 -30.92 19.10
N ALA A 518 7.86 -30.15 18.71
CA ALA A 518 7.42 -30.04 17.32
C ALA A 518 8.56 -29.54 16.40
N GLY A 519 9.52 -28.78 16.94
CA GLY A 519 10.75 -28.35 16.27
C GLY A 519 11.87 -29.39 16.17
N GLY A 520 11.76 -30.52 16.89
CA GLY A 520 12.78 -31.58 16.96
C GLY A 520 13.81 -31.41 18.08
N ALA A 521 13.58 -30.49 19.02
CA ALA A 521 14.38 -30.38 20.23
C ALA A 521 14.07 -31.53 21.20
N ARG A 522 14.95 -31.74 22.17
CA ARG A 522 14.72 -32.59 23.33
C ARG A 522 14.32 -31.72 24.50
N VAL A 523 13.29 -32.11 25.25
CA VAL A 523 12.74 -31.25 26.30
C VAL A 523 12.71 -31.97 27.64
N ILE A 524 13.06 -31.23 28.70
CA ILE A 524 12.93 -31.66 30.08
C ILE A 524 11.91 -30.75 30.76
N LEU A 525 10.79 -31.34 31.15
CA LEU A 525 9.68 -30.67 31.83
C LEU A 525 9.92 -30.77 33.34
N GLY A 526 10.03 -29.63 33.99
CA GLY A 526 10.12 -29.51 35.45
C GLY A 526 8.90 -28.81 36.03
N ASP A 527 8.28 -29.41 37.03
CA ASP A 527 7.18 -28.82 37.80
C ASP A 527 7.12 -29.43 39.21
N LEU A 528 6.44 -28.78 40.14
CA LEU A 528 6.25 -29.30 41.49
C LEU A 528 5.45 -30.62 41.46
N ASP A 529 4.51 -30.70 40.52
CA ASP A 529 3.77 -31.91 40.18
C ASP A 529 4.56 -32.78 39.17
N GLY A 530 5.43 -33.64 39.71
CA GLY A 530 6.28 -34.53 38.92
C GLY A 530 5.49 -35.51 38.06
N GLU A 531 4.40 -36.07 38.59
CA GLU A 531 3.56 -37.02 37.84
C GLU A 531 2.86 -36.35 36.65
N ALA A 532 2.40 -35.10 36.81
CA ALA A 532 1.85 -34.35 35.69
C ALA A 532 2.91 -34.06 34.61
N CYS A 533 4.16 -33.80 35.00
CA CYS A 533 5.26 -33.69 34.05
C CYS A 533 5.53 -34.99 33.30
N GLU A 534 5.52 -36.13 33.98
CA GLU A 534 5.71 -37.44 33.36
C GLU A 534 4.60 -37.76 32.36
N ARG A 535 3.33 -37.51 32.72
CA ARG A 535 2.19 -37.65 31.80
C ARG A 535 2.31 -36.73 30.59
N ALA A 536 2.71 -35.47 30.81
CA ALA A 536 2.91 -34.50 29.75
C ALA A 536 4.07 -34.88 28.81
N ALA A 537 5.17 -35.38 29.37
CA ALA A 537 6.32 -35.87 28.62
C ALA A 537 5.98 -37.11 27.79
N ALA A 538 5.24 -38.07 28.37
CA ALA A 538 4.76 -39.25 27.64
C ALA A 538 3.91 -38.85 26.41
N ALA A 539 3.03 -37.86 26.56
CA ALA A 539 2.22 -37.34 25.46
C ALA A 539 3.04 -36.61 24.36
N LEU A 540 4.25 -36.15 24.67
CA LEU A 540 5.17 -35.49 23.72
C LEU A 540 6.07 -36.48 22.94
N GLY A 541 6.08 -37.75 23.36
CA GLY A 541 6.84 -38.82 22.73
C GLY A 541 8.36 -38.76 22.99
N PRO A 542 9.14 -39.62 22.31
CA PRO A 542 10.56 -39.86 22.61
C PRO A 542 11.44 -38.60 22.59
N GLY A 543 12.29 -38.40 23.61
CA GLY A 543 13.09 -37.17 23.79
C GLY A 543 12.36 -36.06 24.55
N ALA A 544 11.29 -36.41 25.27
CA ALA A 544 10.68 -35.59 26.31
C ALA A 544 10.75 -36.34 27.64
N HIS A 545 11.22 -35.66 28.69
CA HIS A 545 11.35 -36.22 30.04
C HIS A 545 10.63 -35.34 31.03
N GLY A 546 9.83 -35.93 31.92
CA GLY A 546 9.16 -35.24 33.02
C GLY A 546 9.89 -35.50 34.32
N LEU A 547 10.20 -34.46 35.08
CA LEU A 547 10.87 -34.56 36.38
C LEU A 547 10.20 -33.64 37.39
N ARG A 548 10.18 -34.07 38.65
CA ARG A 548 9.79 -33.18 39.76
C ARG A 548 10.85 -32.08 39.93
N LEU A 549 10.39 -30.84 40.02
CA LEU A 549 11.22 -29.65 40.25
C LEU A 549 10.49 -28.68 41.18
N ASP A 550 11.03 -28.53 42.39
CA ASP A 550 10.66 -27.43 43.27
C ASP A 550 11.65 -26.28 43.08
N VAL A 551 11.22 -25.25 42.34
CA VAL A 551 12.05 -24.07 42.05
C VAL A 551 12.37 -23.23 43.29
N THR A 552 11.69 -23.45 44.43
CA THR A 552 11.97 -22.73 45.67
C THR A 552 13.16 -23.31 46.45
N GLN A 553 13.56 -24.54 46.13
CA GLN A 553 14.61 -25.29 46.81
C GLN A 553 15.85 -25.42 45.90
N PRO A 554 16.98 -24.76 46.21
CA PRO A 554 18.19 -24.82 45.39
C PRO A 554 18.70 -26.24 45.12
N ALA A 555 18.59 -27.14 46.10
CA ALA A 555 18.96 -28.55 45.97
C ALA A 555 18.07 -29.31 44.96
N SER A 556 16.76 -29.01 44.93
CA SER A 556 15.85 -29.61 43.95
C SER A 556 16.21 -29.20 42.53
N PHE A 557 16.63 -27.95 42.34
CA PHE A 557 17.09 -27.48 41.05
C PHE A 557 18.39 -28.16 40.61
N ALA A 558 19.41 -28.20 41.47
CA ALA A 558 20.68 -28.87 41.18
C ALA A 558 20.44 -30.32 40.70
N ALA A 559 19.61 -31.08 41.44
CA ALA A 559 19.24 -32.45 41.09
C ALA A 559 18.48 -32.56 39.77
N PHE A 560 17.50 -31.67 39.51
CA PHE A 560 16.74 -31.64 38.26
C PHE A 560 17.67 -31.50 37.04
N LEU A 561 18.71 -30.68 37.16
CA LEU A 561 19.62 -30.39 36.07
C LEU A 561 20.66 -31.47 35.86
N GLU A 562 21.26 -31.98 36.95
CA GLU A 562 22.17 -33.12 36.86
C GLU A 562 21.45 -34.27 36.16
N ARG A 563 20.17 -34.48 36.50
CA ARG A 563 19.34 -35.46 35.83
C ARG A 563 19.04 -35.09 34.37
N ALA A 564 18.72 -33.83 34.08
CA ALA A 564 18.48 -33.35 32.71
C ALA A 564 19.71 -33.51 31.81
N GLU A 565 20.89 -33.12 32.30
CA GLU A 565 22.16 -33.22 31.58
C GLU A 565 22.60 -34.68 31.44
N ALA A 566 22.33 -35.55 32.42
CA ALA A 566 22.58 -36.98 32.31
C ALA A 566 21.67 -37.69 31.28
N LEU A 567 20.43 -37.20 31.08
CA LEU A 567 19.48 -37.80 30.14
C LEU A 567 19.76 -37.40 28.68
N GLU A 568 20.08 -36.13 28.43
CA GLU A 568 20.12 -35.60 27.05
C GLU A 568 21.39 -34.80 26.71
N GLY A 569 22.32 -34.63 27.66
CA GLY A 569 23.53 -33.83 27.50
C GLY A 569 23.33 -32.35 27.90
N PRO A 570 24.33 -31.49 27.63
CA PRO A 570 24.35 -30.12 28.14
C PRO A 570 23.14 -29.31 27.66
N LEU A 571 22.60 -28.47 28.54
CA LEU A 571 21.44 -27.63 28.23
C LEU A 571 21.78 -26.49 27.26
N ASP A 572 21.03 -26.38 26.17
CA ASP A 572 21.13 -25.29 25.21
C ASP A 572 20.13 -24.16 25.48
N VAL A 573 18.98 -24.50 26.07
CA VAL A 573 17.90 -23.55 26.35
C VAL A 573 17.36 -23.75 27.76
N LEU A 574 17.32 -22.68 28.54
CA LEU A 574 16.60 -22.61 29.82
C LEU A 574 15.36 -21.73 29.66
N VAL A 575 14.18 -22.28 29.94
CA VAL A 575 12.91 -21.55 29.94
C VAL A 575 12.38 -21.41 31.37
N ASN A 576 12.56 -20.22 31.94
CA ASN A 576 12.03 -19.87 33.24
C ASN A 576 10.59 -19.37 33.10
N ASN A 577 9.65 -20.31 33.21
CA ASN A 577 8.21 -20.09 33.08
C ASN A 577 7.45 -20.24 34.41
N ALA A 578 8.00 -20.95 35.41
CA ALA A 578 7.33 -21.15 36.69
C ALA A 578 6.96 -19.81 37.32
N GLY A 579 5.70 -19.72 37.76
CA GLY A 579 5.21 -18.50 38.37
C GLY A 579 3.72 -18.53 38.66
N PHE A 580 3.31 -17.78 39.66
CA PHE A 580 1.92 -17.63 40.06
C PHE A 580 1.61 -16.20 40.49
N GLY A 581 0.33 -15.87 40.65
CA GLY A 581 -0.16 -14.55 41.06
C GLY A 581 -1.26 -14.64 42.11
N ALA A 582 -1.76 -13.47 42.53
CA ALA A 582 -2.92 -13.31 43.40
C ALA A 582 -3.68 -12.05 42.94
N TYR A 583 -5.00 -12.15 42.80
CA TYR A 583 -5.87 -11.07 42.33
C TYR A 583 -6.81 -10.60 43.45
N LEU A 584 -6.27 -9.79 44.35
CA LEU A 584 -7.00 -9.19 45.48
C LEU A 584 -6.36 -7.83 45.78
N ASP A 585 -7.07 -6.99 46.54
CA ASP A 585 -6.47 -5.78 47.09
C ASP A 585 -5.23 -6.11 47.92
N PHE A 586 -4.27 -5.18 47.92
CA PHE A 586 -2.94 -5.45 48.49
C PHE A 586 -2.98 -5.92 49.94
N VAL A 587 -3.94 -5.40 50.71
CA VAL A 587 -4.12 -5.70 52.14
C VAL A 587 -4.84 -7.03 52.40
N ASP A 588 -5.49 -7.60 51.39
CA ASP A 588 -6.34 -8.79 51.52
C ASP A 588 -5.62 -10.09 51.12
N VAL A 589 -4.38 -10.00 50.63
CA VAL A 589 -3.56 -11.17 50.30
C VAL A 589 -2.71 -11.57 51.50
N ASP A 590 -2.79 -12.84 51.89
CA ASP A 590 -1.93 -13.39 52.93
C ASP A 590 -0.44 -13.26 52.58
N TRP A 591 0.38 -12.87 53.57
CA TRP A 591 1.81 -12.64 53.38
C TRP A 591 2.54 -13.87 52.83
N SER A 592 2.17 -15.09 53.21
CA SER A 592 2.82 -16.31 52.71
C SER A 592 2.67 -16.45 51.19
N ARG A 593 1.55 -15.98 50.63
CA ARG A 593 1.31 -15.96 49.17
C ARG A 593 2.24 -14.95 48.49
N TYR A 594 2.47 -13.78 49.09
CA TYR A 594 3.44 -12.81 48.59
C TYR A 594 4.88 -13.30 48.70
N ALA A 595 5.27 -13.84 49.85
CA ALA A 595 6.60 -14.42 50.04
C ALA A 595 6.88 -15.53 49.02
N GLY A 596 5.92 -16.44 48.81
CA GLY A 596 6.03 -17.48 47.77
C GLY A 596 6.10 -16.90 46.35
N MET A 597 5.34 -15.83 46.06
CA MET A 597 5.34 -15.19 44.75
C MET A 597 6.70 -14.54 44.45
N LEU A 598 7.27 -13.83 45.42
CA LEU A 598 8.62 -13.25 45.32
C LEU A 598 9.66 -14.36 45.14
N GLN A 599 9.56 -15.43 45.92
CA GLN A 599 10.48 -16.55 45.85
C GLN A 599 10.44 -17.22 44.47
N VAL A 600 9.26 -17.56 43.95
CA VAL A 600 9.13 -18.26 42.66
C VAL A 600 9.38 -17.34 41.46
N ASN A 601 8.74 -16.16 41.41
CA ASN A 601 8.79 -15.30 40.22
C ASN A 601 10.13 -14.55 40.09
N MET A 602 10.83 -14.28 41.20
CA MET A 602 12.05 -13.46 41.20
C MET A 602 13.29 -14.24 41.66
N THR A 603 13.30 -14.71 42.91
CA THR A 603 14.50 -15.30 43.53
C THR A 603 14.93 -16.56 42.79
N ALA A 604 14.02 -17.52 42.64
CA ALA A 604 14.26 -18.78 41.97
C ALA A 604 14.81 -18.53 40.57
N LEU A 605 14.06 -17.81 39.71
CA LEU A 605 14.46 -17.47 38.34
C LEU A 605 15.88 -16.88 38.27
N THR A 606 16.21 -15.96 39.17
CA THR A 606 17.53 -15.31 39.22
C THR A 606 18.63 -16.30 39.57
N GLN A 607 18.38 -17.20 40.54
CA GLN A 607 19.29 -18.29 40.87
C GLN A 607 19.46 -19.25 39.68
N LEU A 608 18.38 -19.60 38.97
CA LEU A 608 18.45 -20.47 37.78
C LEU A 608 19.37 -19.85 36.71
N MET A 609 19.23 -18.55 36.47
CA MET A 609 20.09 -17.82 35.53
C MET A 609 21.54 -17.78 35.99
N HIS A 610 21.79 -17.47 37.26
CA HIS A 610 23.14 -17.35 37.81
C HIS A 610 23.92 -18.67 37.72
N LEU A 611 23.23 -19.81 37.91
CA LEU A 611 23.83 -21.14 37.82
C LEU A 611 24.15 -21.56 36.38
N PHE A 612 23.35 -21.19 35.38
CA PHE A 612 23.47 -21.71 34.01
C PHE A 612 24.23 -20.84 33.04
N LEU A 613 24.15 -19.53 33.23
CA LEU A 613 24.82 -18.62 32.32
C LEU A 613 26.33 -18.89 32.21
N PRO A 614 27.08 -19.18 33.30
CA PRO A 614 28.50 -19.53 33.18
C PRO A 614 28.77 -20.70 32.23
N LYS A 615 28.03 -21.81 32.37
CA LYS A 615 28.16 -22.99 31.50
C LYS A 615 27.84 -22.68 30.03
N MET A 616 26.81 -21.87 29.76
CA MET A 616 26.46 -21.45 28.39
C MET A 616 27.49 -20.47 27.81
N ILE A 617 28.04 -19.58 28.63
CA ILE A 617 29.08 -18.61 28.25
C ILE A 617 30.37 -19.32 27.88
N GLU A 618 30.78 -20.32 28.66
CA GLU A 618 31.94 -21.16 28.39
C GLU A 618 31.84 -21.84 27.02
N ARG A 619 30.67 -22.41 26.69
CA ARG A 619 30.38 -23.00 25.37
C ARG A 619 30.15 -21.97 24.26
N ARG A 620 30.06 -20.68 24.61
CA ARG A 620 29.66 -19.58 23.74
C ARG A 620 28.35 -19.80 22.99
N HIS A 621 27.44 -20.58 23.59
CA HIS A 621 26.18 -21.01 22.98
C HIS A 621 25.12 -21.21 24.06
N GLY A 622 23.94 -20.61 23.84
CA GLY A 622 22.76 -20.91 24.65
C GLY A 622 21.69 -19.82 24.60
N TYR A 623 20.50 -20.16 25.09
CA TYR A 623 19.36 -19.26 25.22
C TYR A 623 18.78 -19.34 26.63
N VAL A 624 18.49 -18.19 27.21
CA VAL A 624 17.66 -18.07 28.42
C VAL A 624 16.39 -17.33 28.05
N MET A 625 15.24 -17.96 28.25
CA MET A 625 13.93 -17.40 28.02
C MET A 625 13.20 -17.23 29.35
N ASN A 626 12.88 -15.99 29.70
CA ASN A 626 12.16 -15.67 30.93
C ASN A 626 10.75 -15.19 30.61
N VAL A 627 9.74 -15.84 31.20
CA VAL A 627 8.33 -15.50 31.01
C VAL A 627 7.90 -14.43 32.01
N ALA A 628 7.91 -13.18 31.53
CA ALA A 628 7.39 -12.00 32.21
C ALA A 628 5.87 -11.87 31.98
N SER A 629 5.37 -10.67 31.70
CA SER A 629 3.96 -10.38 31.37
C SER A 629 3.85 -8.99 30.75
N THR A 630 2.79 -8.72 29.99
CA THR A 630 2.38 -7.34 29.67
C THR A 630 2.13 -6.49 30.92
N GLY A 631 1.77 -7.10 32.06
CA GLY A 631 1.71 -6.44 33.36
C GLY A 631 3.07 -5.89 33.84
N ALA A 632 4.19 -6.27 33.23
CA ALA A 632 5.52 -5.69 33.54
C ALA A 632 5.67 -4.22 33.11
N TYR A 633 4.79 -3.72 32.25
CA TYR A 633 4.89 -2.38 31.65
C TYR A 633 4.23 -1.29 32.49
N LEU A 634 3.35 -1.65 33.42
CA LEU A 634 2.45 -0.71 34.09
C LEU A 634 2.21 -1.15 35.55
N PRO A 635 1.94 -0.20 36.46
CA PRO A 635 1.38 -0.55 37.76
C PRO A 635 -0.04 -1.07 37.57
N CYS A 636 -0.34 -2.25 38.14
CA CYS A 636 -1.66 -2.87 38.08
C CYS A 636 -2.24 -2.96 39.50
N PRO A 637 -3.26 -2.14 39.84
CA PRO A 637 -4.08 -2.32 41.04
C PRO A 637 -4.63 -3.74 41.12
N THR A 638 -4.90 -4.23 42.33
CA THR A 638 -5.31 -5.62 42.66
C THR A 638 -4.37 -6.74 42.17
N PHE A 639 -3.24 -6.38 41.55
CA PHE A 639 -2.23 -7.29 41.02
C PHE A 639 -0.80 -6.79 41.27
N ALA A 640 -0.63 -5.93 42.29
CA ALA A 640 0.54 -5.10 42.50
C ALA A 640 1.84 -5.90 42.60
N VAL A 641 1.89 -6.91 43.49
CA VAL A 641 3.09 -7.74 43.70
C VAL A 641 3.41 -8.57 42.46
N TYR A 642 2.40 -9.12 41.78
CA TYR A 642 2.64 -9.85 40.53
C TYR A 642 3.23 -8.94 39.45
N ALA A 643 2.61 -7.78 39.19
CA ALA A 643 3.09 -6.84 38.19
C ALA A 643 4.54 -6.38 38.50
N ALA A 644 4.84 -6.13 39.79
CA ALA A 644 6.18 -5.82 40.25
C ALA A 644 7.17 -6.96 39.97
N THR A 645 6.82 -8.21 40.30
CA THR A 645 7.68 -9.38 40.01
C THR A 645 7.92 -9.55 38.50
N LYS A 646 6.92 -9.34 37.65
CA LYS A 646 7.09 -9.43 36.19
C LYS A 646 7.89 -8.25 35.62
N ALA A 647 7.77 -7.06 36.20
CA ALA A 647 8.63 -5.92 35.89
C ALA A 647 10.10 -6.21 36.24
N TYR A 648 10.36 -6.82 37.39
CA TYR A 648 11.68 -7.31 37.78
C TYR A 648 12.22 -8.30 36.74
N VAL A 649 11.45 -9.34 36.40
CA VAL A 649 11.89 -10.36 35.42
C VAL A 649 12.23 -9.73 34.08
N ARG A 650 11.40 -8.82 33.55
CA ARG A 650 11.69 -8.15 32.28
C ARG A 650 12.98 -7.34 32.37
N ASN A 651 13.11 -6.51 33.40
CA ASN A 651 14.27 -5.63 33.54
C ASN A 651 15.58 -6.41 33.74
N LEU A 652 15.57 -7.41 34.62
CA LEU A 652 16.70 -8.32 34.84
C LEU A 652 17.12 -9.00 33.53
N THR A 653 16.17 -9.54 32.78
CA THR A 653 16.46 -10.24 31.52
C THR A 653 17.07 -9.32 30.47
N GLU A 654 16.60 -8.07 30.37
CA GLU A 654 17.16 -7.08 29.46
C GLU A 654 18.58 -6.66 29.87
N ALA A 655 18.80 -6.41 31.17
CA ALA A 655 20.10 -6.06 31.73
C ALA A 655 21.15 -7.16 31.47
N VAL A 656 20.84 -8.39 31.87
CA VAL A 656 21.71 -9.56 31.62
C VAL A 656 21.89 -9.79 30.11
N GLY A 657 20.85 -9.60 29.30
CA GLY A 657 20.95 -9.68 27.85
C GLY A 657 21.90 -8.65 27.23
N TYR A 658 22.16 -7.52 27.90
CA TYR A 658 23.19 -6.56 27.51
C TYR A 658 24.59 -7.00 27.90
N GLU A 659 24.76 -7.59 29.09
CA GLU A 659 26.04 -8.17 29.55
C GLU A 659 26.50 -9.32 28.64
N LEU A 660 25.56 -10.14 28.14
CA LEU A 660 25.86 -11.31 27.29
C LEU A 660 26.20 -10.98 25.82
N ARG A 661 26.22 -9.70 25.40
CA ARG A 661 26.38 -9.29 23.99
C ARG A 661 27.57 -9.91 23.26
N LYS A 662 28.65 -10.24 23.97
CA LYS A 662 29.91 -10.76 23.40
C LYS A 662 30.16 -12.24 23.71
N THR A 663 29.24 -12.90 24.41
CA THR A 663 29.42 -14.28 24.89
C THR A 663 28.84 -15.33 23.93
N GLY A 664 27.96 -14.94 23.00
CA GLY A 664 27.25 -15.89 22.12
C GLY A 664 25.95 -16.46 22.72
N VAL A 665 25.69 -16.16 23.99
CA VAL A 665 24.46 -16.51 24.72
C VAL A 665 23.42 -15.39 24.57
N LYS A 666 22.13 -15.73 24.51
CA LYS A 666 21.05 -14.74 24.40
C LYS A 666 20.08 -14.87 25.58
N ALA A 667 19.74 -13.74 26.21
CA ALA A 667 18.63 -13.64 27.15
C ALA A 667 17.41 -12.98 26.49
N ILE A 668 16.23 -13.57 26.67
CA ILE A 668 14.98 -13.20 26.01
C ILE A 668 13.87 -13.05 27.04
N SER A 669 13.31 -11.85 27.15
CA SER A 669 12.10 -11.59 27.92
C SER A 669 10.87 -11.80 27.04
N VAL A 670 10.03 -12.76 27.41
CA VAL A 670 8.72 -12.99 26.79
C VAL A 670 7.66 -12.36 27.68
N ASN A 671 6.79 -11.53 27.12
CA ASN A 671 5.80 -10.73 27.84
C ASN A 671 4.40 -11.06 27.31
N PRO A 672 3.76 -12.13 27.83
CA PRO A 672 2.43 -12.53 27.39
C PRO A 672 1.33 -11.51 27.76
N GLY A 673 0.34 -11.38 26.89
CA GLY A 673 -0.95 -10.78 27.24
C GLY A 673 -1.86 -11.77 27.97
N PRO A 674 -3.12 -11.37 28.25
CA PRO A 674 -4.14 -12.27 28.76
C PRO A 674 -4.22 -13.56 27.92
N THR A 675 -3.93 -14.70 28.55
CA THR A 675 -3.78 -16.00 27.89
C THR A 675 -4.67 -17.03 28.60
N ARG A 676 -5.45 -17.82 27.86
CA ARG A 676 -6.29 -18.88 28.44
C ARG A 676 -5.41 -19.95 29.08
N THR A 677 -5.37 -20.00 30.40
CA THR A 677 -4.60 -20.96 31.21
C THR A 677 -5.25 -21.14 32.57
N GLU A 678 -5.00 -22.28 33.22
CA GLU A 678 -5.43 -22.58 34.61
C GLU A 678 -4.80 -21.64 35.66
N PHE A 679 -3.86 -20.77 35.26
CA PHE A 679 -3.35 -19.68 36.10
C PHE A 679 -4.48 -18.79 36.63
N MET A 680 -5.54 -18.58 35.83
CA MET A 680 -6.68 -17.72 36.17
C MET A 680 -7.49 -18.32 37.33
N ASP A 681 -7.62 -19.65 37.36
CA ASP A 681 -8.32 -20.39 38.42
C ASP A 681 -7.54 -20.34 39.74
N HIS A 682 -6.20 -20.51 39.68
CA HIS A 682 -5.32 -20.41 40.84
C HIS A 682 -5.06 -18.97 41.33
N ALA A 683 -5.50 -17.96 40.57
CA ALA A 683 -5.38 -16.54 40.91
C ALA A 683 -6.70 -15.94 41.46
N ASN A 684 -7.75 -16.75 41.66
CA ASN A 684 -9.11 -16.34 42.06
C ASN A 684 -9.81 -15.39 41.07
N GLN A 685 -9.68 -15.63 39.77
CA GLN A 685 -10.30 -14.81 38.73
C GLN A 685 -11.60 -15.45 38.19
N LYS A 686 -12.74 -14.74 38.22
CA LYS A 686 -13.93 -15.07 37.41
C LYS A 686 -14.19 -13.96 36.40
N LEU A 687 -14.35 -14.32 35.11
CA LEU A 687 -14.66 -13.40 34.01
C LEU A 687 -16.18 -13.34 33.74
N LYS A 688 -16.68 -12.17 33.28
CA LYS A 688 -18.04 -12.01 32.75
C LYS A 688 -18.01 -11.50 31.29
N GLY A 689 -18.91 -12.01 30.43
CA GLY A 689 -19.24 -11.44 29.11
C GLY A 689 -18.31 -11.84 27.94
N LEU A 690 -18.29 -11.01 26.87
CA LEU A 690 -17.54 -11.17 25.61
C LEU A 690 -16.01 -11.36 25.75
N GLY A 691 -15.48 -11.46 26.97
CA GLY A 691 -14.05 -11.50 27.31
C GLY A 691 -13.29 -12.77 26.92
N GLU A 692 -13.97 -13.86 26.57
CA GLU A 692 -13.26 -15.06 26.08
C GLU A 692 -12.65 -14.86 24.68
N ALA A 693 -13.31 -14.10 23.80
CA ALA A 693 -12.91 -13.95 22.40
C ALA A 693 -11.58 -13.18 22.21
N GLY A 694 -11.12 -12.44 23.23
CA GLY A 694 -9.87 -11.67 23.21
C GLY A 694 -8.64 -12.38 23.79
N LEU A 695 -8.81 -13.55 24.42
CA LEU A 695 -7.72 -14.27 25.09
C LEU A 695 -6.88 -15.07 24.08
N MET A 696 -5.56 -14.90 24.14
CA MET A 696 -4.64 -15.72 23.35
C MET A 696 -4.59 -17.16 23.88
N SER A 697 -4.41 -18.14 22.99
CA SER A 697 -4.11 -19.52 23.43
C SER A 697 -2.65 -19.65 23.90
N ALA A 698 -2.39 -20.50 24.89
CA ALA A 698 -1.03 -20.81 25.33
C ALA A 698 -0.13 -21.32 24.19
N ALA A 699 -0.70 -22.09 23.25
CA ALA A 699 0.00 -22.59 22.06
C ALA A 699 0.47 -21.45 21.14
N THR A 700 -0.39 -20.47 20.87
CA THR A 700 -0.03 -19.29 20.06
C THR A 700 1.05 -18.46 20.76
N CYS A 701 0.95 -18.28 22.07
CA CYS A 701 1.97 -17.57 22.87
C CYS A 701 3.33 -18.27 22.77
N ALA A 702 3.37 -19.58 22.95
CA ALA A 702 4.56 -20.41 22.87
C ALA A 702 5.22 -20.38 21.48
N ASP A 703 4.46 -20.54 20.40
CA ASP A 703 4.99 -20.48 19.02
C ASP A 703 5.62 -19.12 18.70
N ILE A 704 4.98 -18.02 19.12
CA ILE A 704 5.55 -16.67 18.97
C ILE A 704 6.84 -16.55 19.78
N ALA A 705 6.85 -17.00 21.03
CA ALA A 705 8.01 -16.94 21.92
C ALA A 705 9.22 -17.67 21.33
N VAL A 706 9.06 -18.95 20.95
CA VAL A 706 10.13 -19.78 20.38
C VAL A 706 10.65 -19.19 19.07
N ARG A 707 9.75 -18.78 18.17
CA ARG A 707 10.14 -18.19 16.88
C ARG A 707 10.93 -16.89 17.04
N LYS A 708 10.50 -16.02 17.94
CA LYS A 708 11.16 -14.72 18.18
C LYS A 708 12.47 -14.88 18.95
N MET A 709 12.57 -15.87 19.83
CA MET A 709 13.82 -16.27 20.49
C MET A 709 14.89 -16.66 19.47
N LEU A 710 14.56 -17.55 18.53
CA LEU A 710 15.49 -17.98 17.47
C LEU A 710 15.90 -16.82 16.56
N ALA A 711 14.97 -15.88 16.32
CA ALA A 711 15.26 -14.64 15.60
C ALA A 711 16.12 -13.63 16.40
N GLY A 712 16.56 -13.98 17.62
CA GLY A 712 17.42 -13.15 18.47
C GLY A 712 16.74 -11.91 19.04
N ARG A 713 15.41 -11.89 19.14
CA ARG A 713 14.67 -10.77 19.73
C ARG A 713 14.76 -10.84 21.25
N ARG A 714 15.29 -9.80 21.89
CA ARG A 714 15.49 -9.73 23.35
C ARG A 714 14.22 -9.47 24.15
N ASN A 715 13.26 -8.71 23.59
CA ASN A 715 11.99 -8.42 24.24
C ASN A 715 10.84 -8.77 23.27
N VAL A 716 9.97 -9.68 23.70
CA VAL A 716 8.91 -10.28 22.90
C VAL A 716 7.58 -10.09 23.60
N VAL A 717 6.77 -9.12 23.17
CA VAL A 717 5.36 -9.03 23.56
C VAL A 717 4.54 -9.93 22.64
N THR A 718 3.81 -10.90 23.19
CA THR A 718 3.05 -11.85 22.36
C THR A 718 1.70 -11.26 21.95
N GLY A 719 1.44 -11.25 20.65
CA GLY A 719 0.22 -10.70 20.05
C GLY A 719 0.37 -9.27 19.56
N PHE A 720 -0.14 -9.00 18.35
CA PHE A 720 0.01 -7.69 17.71
C PHE A 720 -0.68 -6.56 18.51
N MET A 721 -1.91 -6.79 18.96
CA MET A 721 -2.65 -5.81 19.76
C MET A 721 -1.96 -5.52 21.10
N ASN A 722 -1.39 -6.54 21.74
CA ASN A 722 -0.61 -6.38 22.98
C ASN A 722 0.69 -5.61 22.73
N ALA A 723 1.40 -5.90 21.64
CA ALA A 723 2.62 -5.17 21.28
C ALA A 723 2.32 -3.70 20.96
N LEU A 724 1.23 -3.44 20.24
CA LEU A 724 0.77 -2.08 19.92
C LEU A 724 0.34 -1.33 21.19
N SER A 725 -0.45 -1.96 22.07
CA SER A 725 -0.86 -1.32 23.32
C SER A 725 0.34 -0.98 24.18
N MET A 726 1.27 -1.91 24.39
CA MET A 726 2.50 -1.64 25.16
C MET A 726 3.40 -0.58 24.50
N TRP A 727 3.40 -0.48 23.17
CA TRP A 727 4.13 0.59 22.47
C TRP A 727 3.47 1.95 22.67
N VAL A 728 2.13 2.04 22.57
CA VAL A 728 1.36 3.27 22.83
C VAL A 728 1.55 3.74 24.28
N MET A 729 1.54 2.82 25.24
CA MET A 729 1.71 3.15 26.66
C MET A 729 3.03 3.88 26.98
N ARG A 730 4.06 3.74 26.12
CA ARG A 730 5.34 4.46 26.27
C ARG A 730 5.22 5.97 26.08
N PHE A 731 4.17 6.43 25.41
CA PHE A 731 3.91 7.84 25.13
C PHE A 731 2.90 8.46 26.09
N ILE A 732 2.32 7.66 26.99
CA ILE A 732 1.34 8.15 27.97
C ILE A 732 2.09 8.66 29.20
N PRO A 733 1.83 9.90 29.65
CA PRO A 733 2.39 10.42 30.90
C PRO A 733 2.06 9.51 32.09
N ARG A 734 3.02 9.28 32.99
CA ARG A 734 2.82 8.43 34.19
C ARG A 734 1.62 8.87 35.06
N ALA A 735 1.31 10.17 35.08
CA ALA A 735 0.15 10.72 35.78
C ALA A 735 -1.20 10.14 35.29
N MET A 736 -1.28 9.65 34.05
CA MET A 736 -2.49 9.04 33.50
C MET A 736 -2.59 7.53 33.76
N TYR A 737 -1.56 6.91 34.36
CA TYR A 737 -1.54 5.45 34.58
C TYR A 737 -2.63 4.97 35.55
N PRO A 738 -2.94 5.67 36.67
CA PRO A 738 -4.04 5.28 37.56
C PRO A 738 -5.40 5.25 36.84
N PHE A 739 -5.69 6.31 36.07
CA PHE A 739 -6.93 6.40 35.28
C PHE A 739 -7.06 5.27 34.26
N LEU A 740 -5.97 4.93 33.55
CA LEU A 740 -5.97 3.83 32.60
C LEU A 740 -6.06 2.46 33.27
N ALA A 741 -5.49 2.32 34.47
CA ALA A 741 -5.61 1.11 35.26
C ALA A 741 -7.06 0.87 35.70
N ASP A 742 -7.77 1.91 36.14
CA ASP A 742 -9.20 1.82 36.50
C ASP A 742 -10.08 1.46 35.30
N VAL A 743 -9.78 2.01 34.11
CA VAL A 743 -10.46 1.64 32.85
C VAL A 743 -10.20 0.18 32.45
N PHE A 744 -8.99 -0.33 32.68
CA PHE A 744 -8.64 -1.72 32.40
C PHE A 744 -9.35 -2.70 33.35
N MET A 745 -9.54 -2.30 34.60
CA MET A 745 -10.18 -3.09 35.66
C MET A 745 -11.71 -3.13 35.53
N SER A 746 -12.33 -1.97 35.26
CA SER A 746 -13.78 -1.85 35.04
C SER A 746 -14.29 -2.61 33.81
N ALA A 747 -13.38 -2.98 32.90
CA ALA A 747 -13.69 -3.72 31.68
C ALA A 747 -13.62 -5.26 31.82
N GLY A 748 -13.31 -5.86 32.98
CA GLY A 748 -13.05 -7.31 32.98
C GLY A 748 -13.12 -8.20 34.22
N VAL A 749 -13.16 -7.75 35.48
CA VAL A 749 -13.11 -8.68 36.63
C VAL A 749 -13.82 -8.15 37.88
N GLU A 750 -14.59 -9.01 38.55
CA GLU A 750 -15.13 -8.79 39.91
C GLU A 750 -14.31 -9.62 40.92
N SER A 751 -13.86 -9.02 42.02
CA SER A 751 -13.18 -9.74 43.11
C SER A 751 -14.20 -10.58 43.88
N VAL A 752 -13.99 -11.89 43.97
CA VAL A 752 -14.81 -12.76 44.84
C VAL A 752 -14.16 -12.78 46.22
N LYS A 753 -14.85 -12.25 47.24
CA LYS A 753 -14.45 -12.44 48.65
C LYS A 753 -14.43 -13.95 48.95
N PRO A 754 -13.39 -14.49 49.61
CA PRO A 754 -13.40 -15.88 50.03
C PRO A 754 -14.57 -16.13 50.99
N ALA A 755 -15.20 -17.29 50.89
CA ALA A 755 -16.07 -17.80 51.96
C ALA A 755 -15.22 -17.90 53.23
N ALA A 756 -15.76 -17.42 54.36
CA ALA A 756 -15.11 -17.52 55.65
C ALA A 756 -14.64 -18.95 55.90
N LEU A 757 -13.35 -19.11 56.22
CA LEU A 757 -12.84 -20.38 56.73
C LEU A 757 -13.66 -20.75 57.99
N PRO A 758 -14.10 -22.02 58.14
CA PRO A 758 -14.65 -22.45 59.42
C PRO A 758 -13.60 -22.22 60.51
N ALA A 759 -14.06 -21.75 61.67
CA ALA A 759 -13.23 -21.49 62.83
C ALA A 759 -12.32 -22.69 63.14
N PRO A 760 -11.09 -22.47 63.65
CA PRO A 760 -10.21 -23.57 63.99
C PRO A 760 -10.89 -24.47 65.02
N SER A 761 -11.06 -25.75 64.68
CA SER A 761 -11.39 -26.75 65.68
C SER A 761 -10.26 -26.79 66.69
N GLU A 762 -10.57 -26.57 67.96
CA GLU A 762 -9.65 -26.67 69.09
C GLU A 762 -8.77 -27.93 68.98
N SER A 763 -7.49 -27.73 68.67
CA SER A 763 -6.48 -28.76 68.89
C SER A 763 -6.22 -28.83 70.39
N LYS A 764 -6.72 -29.90 70.99
CA LYS A 764 -6.26 -30.40 72.29
C LYS A 764 -4.73 -30.43 72.35
N ASN A 765 -4.20 -29.82 73.41
CA ASN A 765 -3.02 -30.20 74.18
C ASN A 765 -1.72 -30.50 73.41
N LEU A 766 -0.79 -29.53 73.45
CA LEU A 766 0.64 -29.81 73.54
C LEU A 766 1.05 -29.74 75.02
N PRO A 767 1.72 -30.77 75.59
CA PRO A 767 2.32 -30.67 76.91
C PRO A 767 3.71 -30.00 76.82
N GLY A 768 3.87 -28.94 77.60
CA GLY A 768 5.01 -28.66 78.49
C GLY A 768 6.46 -28.73 77.97
N SER A 769 7.07 -27.53 78.01
CA SER A 769 8.50 -27.16 78.10
C SER A 769 9.41 -27.40 76.92
#